data_AF-A0ABD3PKY2-F1
#
_entry.id   AF-A0ABD3PKY2-F1
#
_cell.length_a   1.000
_cell.length_b   1.000
_cell.length_c   1.000
_cell.angle_alpha   90.00
_cell.angle_beta   90.00
_cell.angle_gamma   90.00
#
_symmetry.space_group_name_H-M   'P 1'
#
loop_
_entity.id
_entity.type
_entity.pdbx_description
1 polymer ?
#
loop_
_entity_poly.entity_id
_entity_poly.type
_entity_poly.pdbx_seq_one_letter_code
_entity_poly.pdbx_strand_id
1 'polypeptide(L)'
;MMKKQAASPRSPRSSLPQGDRAVPMVFRVLTTVLPLLAVLLLISTLYLFHLHHAHHDPEDDTSDVKHAMGENQSGPNSVGGSALRHKMDLANFLLEKYDRVNQEMGKSEAQRAGWKGGDEQNFIRLVKEMSDPQKHGGAVIDGHVEGAGHGHTINSQIAGNNGTSTSLSKRANASHGMKVQTKLDLPPTSWKQLQQELLDTNLLPKPIPRSRTARGHSGLPRNETPALVGAQRGQINCPDTHPRVQEVMSSMLAFWNENRGERDEAAVYPNTHLYNATHPHPFLPKPLPPFNISAPLASRIRRKRYLTFEPDTGGWNNLRMSFENILLYAAISGRTVVLPPDQNIYLMEPKKGEKRQGRNYFDIFNLTEHTELLRRVPIITAKQFLELEGGDDGLVPLNIYNETFRKTLWAITEECEDRKKSDVFCDHLYTHYLNHGQLADISAEPPHQDCVVLDTDVFMNGPEYIDKLSPIIQSRIKQFCGDRRKVYYNRTMHDAPLWHFETLDLRYRMLVHFYSQTIITDPVIDNFYKRFIRDYLRYHNEVMCAAGKIILALQYEGYARDSTVGASMDLDSELVGGYSSLHIRRGDLQYKEVKFSAAEWYENTEEIWKPNEVLYIATDENYRPWFDDFKKKHAGELRYLSDYKELTDLDNIDITVYGLIDTLVASRGTMFAGTWFSTFSGYIIRLRGYFGMSKFSNYYSWDERKYFMHNWMNVWEGSLYAREYPTSWTSIDGDEYVTNDREGTNDPFKERAGLAMTEDDSAPKNDKPVARGVSGRPIEETKAVIGARRAHITCDVDVDDLAYWNEPQGRRDYIFETPYRETSPGQKPKYLAFSMDGGGFNNIRMSLEIVFVLAAAMGRTLILPPDQPMYLLRHDAANRRRGLAGFFDMEGKSFKERVKFITMEEFLKKEATPGGQFVTLPEEYEELSKLSREGCDLMKVSCGRIHDYLTKHGTTPNITATHHQCFVVDDSMFHNGVPGKPESAKQFCSSGHREMVYLTRQMQEPQLLYIQAGKPATRMLAHFYGYIHFTDPSYDNYFRRYVRDLLHYRHEIFCAAGKIVKALQSLGEQHGFRADSEGIGGYSSFHIRRGDFQYRKMKLSADEWYNNTKDVLMKNEFLYIATDEKDKSFFLPFQQAGHYIFFLDNFEQFLGGIDPNHRGMIETVIASRGRAFVGTYRSTFSGYINRLRGYYGISMNNSWYGDLEHKTIMHEWSNVNLDTYAKEWPDAWIGIDSDVKPAKDKF
;
A
#
# COMPACT_ATOMS: atom_id res chain seq x y z
N MET A 1 -49.10 -6.41 61.98
CA MET A 1 -50.45 -6.58 61.39
C MET A 1 -50.37 -7.68 60.34
N MET A 2 -51.25 -8.70 60.26
CA MET A 2 -52.67 -8.68 59.84
C MET A 2 -52.86 -8.11 58.41
N LYS A 3 -53.59 -8.74 57.47
CA LYS A 3 -54.42 -9.98 57.52
C LYS A 3 -54.84 -10.44 56.08
N LYS A 4 -54.86 -11.76 55.81
CA LYS A 4 -55.94 -12.59 55.14
C LYS A 4 -56.50 -12.19 53.73
N GLN A 5 -57.21 -13.00 52.92
CA GLN A 5 -57.62 -14.44 52.77
C GLN A 5 -58.11 -14.60 51.29
N ALA A 6 -58.45 -15.74 50.65
CA ALA A 6 -58.43 -17.22 50.82
C ALA A 6 -58.43 -17.82 49.37
N ALA A 7 -58.76 -19.08 49.00
CA ALA A 7 -59.13 -20.36 49.66
C ALA A 7 -58.66 -21.50 48.69
N SER A 8 -58.06 -22.63 49.09
CA SER A 8 -58.60 -23.80 49.85
C SER A 8 -59.40 -24.79 48.96
N PRO A 9 -59.33 -26.15 49.10
CA PRO A 9 -58.44 -26.99 49.95
C PRO A 9 -57.90 -28.35 49.36
N ARG A 10 -57.01 -28.99 50.15
CA ARG A 10 -56.87 -30.46 50.44
C ARG A 10 -55.95 -31.40 49.61
N SER A 11 -55.61 -32.49 50.30
CA SER A 11 -54.57 -33.54 50.14
C SER A 11 -55.25 -34.96 50.21
N PRO A 12 -54.61 -36.16 50.16
CA PRO A 12 -53.24 -36.52 50.62
C PRO A 12 -52.46 -37.68 49.93
N ARG A 13 -51.33 -38.02 50.58
CA ARG A 13 -50.32 -39.11 50.48
C ARG A 13 -50.64 -40.50 49.87
N SER A 14 -49.55 -41.10 49.35
CA SER A 14 -48.95 -42.45 49.62
C SER A 14 -49.17 -43.72 48.75
N SER A 15 -48.02 -44.39 48.52
CA SER A 15 -47.69 -45.85 48.53
C SER A 15 -47.99 -46.82 47.36
N LEU A 16 -46.88 -47.41 46.83
CA LEU A 16 -46.70 -48.81 46.35
C LEU A 16 -47.49 -49.29 45.09
N PRO A 17 -47.22 -50.48 44.49
CA PRO A 17 -46.09 -51.44 44.62
C PRO A 17 -45.40 -51.82 43.26
N GLN A 18 -44.55 -52.85 43.25
CA GLN A 18 -44.03 -53.55 42.06
C GLN A 18 -45.05 -54.57 41.47
N GLY A 19 -44.84 -55.03 40.23
CA GLY A 19 -45.50 -56.23 39.67
C GLY A 19 -45.16 -56.52 38.20
N ASP A 20 -44.66 -57.72 37.89
CA ASP A 20 -44.25 -58.15 36.54
C ASP A 20 -45.40 -58.45 35.56
N ARG A 21 -45.13 -58.35 34.24
CA ARG A 21 -45.35 -59.46 33.28
C ARG A 21 -44.85 -59.22 31.84
N ALA A 22 -44.25 -60.28 31.28
CA ALA A 22 -44.21 -60.71 29.88
C ALA A 22 -43.66 -59.76 28.77
N VAL A 23 -42.56 -60.18 28.13
CA VAL A 23 -42.02 -59.58 26.88
C VAL A 23 -42.70 -60.21 25.65
N PRO A 24 -43.25 -59.42 24.69
CA PRO A 24 -43.87 -59.96 23.48
C PRO A 24 -42.90 -60.51 22.43
N MET A 25 -43.45 -61.37 21.54
CA MET A 25 -42.73 -62.16 20.52
C MET A 25 -41.91 -61.36 19.49
N VAL A 26 -42.18 -60.05 19.35
CA VAL A 26 -41.57 -59.14 18.35
C VAL A 26 -40.04 -59.14 18.40
N PHE A 27 -39.44 -59.27 19.58
CA PHE A 27 -37.98 -59.21 19.77
C PHE A 27 -37.20 -60.33 19.06
N ARG A 28 -37.83 -61.49 18.77
CA ARG A 28 -37.17 -62.60 18.04
C ARG A 28 -37.12 -62.42 16.52
N VAL A 29 -37.99 -61.57 15.95
CA VAL A 29 -37.98 -61.30 14.51
C VAL A 29 -36.90 -60.27 14.18
N LEU A 30 -36.84 -59.14 14.89
CA LEU A 30 -35.82 -58.11 14.65
C LEU A 30 -34.39 -58.65 14.82
N THR A 31 -34.14 -59.46 15.85
CA THR A 31 -32.80 -60.04 16.13
C THR A 31 -32.30 -60.99 15.04
N THR A 32 -33.18 -61.52 14.18
CA THR A 32 -32.80 -62.42 13.08
C THR A 32 -32.74 -61.70 11.72
N VAL A 33 -33.61 -60.70 11.51
CA VAL A 33 -33.73 -59.98 10.23
C VAL A 33 -32.69 -58.85 10.07
N LEU A 34 -32.35 -58.13 11.14
CA LEU A 34 -31.36 -57.05 11.09
C LEU A 34 -29.95 -57.51 10.68
N PRO A 35 -29.39 -58.63 11.20
CA PRO A 35 -28.09 -59.14 10.75
C PRO A 35 -28.08 -59.52 9.26
N LEU A 36 -29.17 -60.11 8.75
CA LEU A 36 -29.30 -60.47 7.33
C LEU A 36 -29.34 -59.24 6.42
N LEU A 37 -30.07 -58.19 6.80
CA LEU A 37 -30.05 -56.90 6.09
C LEU A 37 -28.67 -56.24 6.14
N ALA A 38 -27.98 -56.27 7.29
CA ALA A 38 -26.63 -55.73 7.42
C ALA A 38 -25.61 -56.46 6.54
N VAL A 39 -25.68 -57.80 6.45
CA VAL A 39 -24.83 -58.61 5.57
C VAL A 39 -25.13 -58.33 4.09
N LEU A 40 -26.41 -58.22 3.70
CA LEU A 40 -26.79 -57.86 2.33
C LEU A 40 -26.32 -56.46 1.94
N LEU A 41 -26.42 -55.49 2.84
CA LEU A 41 -25.84 -54.15 2.66
C LEU A 41 -24.32 -54.23 2.51
N LEU A 42 -23.61 -54.93 3.40
CA LEU A 42 -22.15 -55.05 3.35
C LEU A 42 -21.66 -55.70 2.04
N ILE A 43 -22.32 -56.77 1.59
CA ILE A 43 -22.02 -57.42 0.30
C ILE A 43 -22.30 -56.47 -0.87
N SER A 44 -23.40 -55.72 -0.82
CA SER A 44 -23.72 -54.71 -1.85
C SER A 44 -22.68 -53.59 -1.90
N THR A 45 -22.21 -53.12 -0.75
CA THR A 45 -21.16 -52.09 -0.63
C THR A 45 -19.81 -52.61 -1.14
N LEU A 46 -19.42 -53.84 -0.80
CA LEU A 46 -18.19 -54.47 -1.31
C LEU A 46 -18.25 -54.72 -2.83
N TYR A 47 -19.40 -55.11 -3.35
CA TYR A 47 -19.61 -55.29 -4.79
C TYR A 47 -19.50 -53.96 -5.56
N LEU A 48 -20.11 -52.89 -5.04
CA LEU A 48 -19.99 -51.53 -5.59
C LEU A 48 -18.56 -50.98 -5.46
N PHE A 49 -17.85 -51.26 -4.37
CA PHE A 49 -16.45 -50.89 -4.18
C PHE A 49 -15.53 -51.55 -5.21
N HIS A 50 -15.70 -52.86 -5.46
CA HIS A 50 -14.95 -53.54 -6.51
C HIS A 50 -15.34 -53.08 -7.93
N LEU A 51 -16.60 -52.74 -8.19
CA LEU A 51 -17.02 -52.13 -9.46
C LEU A 51 -16.41 -50.74 -9.69
N HIS A 52 -16.25 -49.93 -8.64
CA HIS A 52 -15.62 -48.61 -8.74
C HIS A 52 -14.11 -48.73 -9.05
N HIS A 53 -13.42 -49.72 -8.48
CA HIS A 53 -11.98 -49.91 -8.68
C HIS A 53 -11.59 -50.81 -9.88
N ALA A 54 -12.55 -51.33 -10.65
CA ALA A 54 -12.29 -52.16 -11.83
C ALA A 54 -11.96 -51.38 -13.13
N HIS A 55 -11.94 -50.04 -13.09
CA HIS A 55 -11.80 -49.18 -14.28
C HIS A 55 -10.77 -48.04 -14.13
N HIS A 56 -9.62 -48.31 -13.49
CA HIS A 56 -8.47 -47.41 -13.52
C HIS A 56 -7.19 -48.13 -13.99
N ASP A 57 -6.46 -47.49 -14.88
CA ASP A 57 -5.22 -47.97 -15.50
C ASP A 57 -4.01 -47.63 -14.58
N PRO A 58 -3.12 -48.57 -14.24
CA PRO A 58 -2.18 -48.40 -13.13
C PRO A 58 -0.86 -47.69 -13.52
N GLU A 59 -0.94 -46.44 -14.02
CA GLU A 59 0.24 -45.56 -14.18
C GLU A 59 0.16 -44.23 -13.39
N ASP A 60 -1.01 -43.78 -12.91
CA ASP A 60 -1.19 -42.46 -12.27
C ASP A 60 -0.94 -42.43 -10.74
N ASP A 61 -1.12 -43.55 -10.03
CA ASP A 61 -1.13 -43.60 -8.56
C ASP A 61 0.28 -43.75 -7.91
N THR A 62 1.12 -42.72 -8.04
CA THR A 62 2.35 -42.58 -7.22
C THR A 62 2.36 -41.38 -6.27
N SER A 63 1.28 -40.59 -6.21
CA SER A 63 1.26 -39.29 -5.51
C SER A 63 0.21 -39.10 -4.40
N ASP A 64 -0.27 -40.15 -3.71
CA ASP A 64 -1.11 -39.93 -2.50
C ASP A 64 -0.98 -40.95 -1.33
N VAL A 65 0.03 -41.83 -1.34
CA VAL A 65 0.26 -42.78 -0.22
C VAL A 65 1.00 -42.10 0.96
N LYS A 66 0.43 -41.04 1.55
CA LYS A 66 0.94 -40.48 2.83
C LYS A 66 0.03 -39.64 3.74
N HIS A 67 -1.30 -39.61 3.56
CA HIS A 67 -2.19 -38.94 4.53
C HIS A 67 -3.45 -39.73 4.96
N ALA A 68 -3.25 -40.86 5.65
CA ALA A 68 -4.22 -41.40 6.60
C ALA A 68 -3.55 -42.23 7.70
N MET A 69 -4.17 -42.22 8.89
CA MET A 69 -3.90 -42.98 10.14
C MET A 69 -3.15 -42.25 11.28
N GLY A 70 -3.93 -41.54 12.10
CA GLY A 70 -3.82 -41.72 13.56
C GLY A 70 -4.57 -43.01 13.97
N GLU A 71 -4.45 -43.51 15.21
CA GLU A 71 -3.82 -42.91 16.39
C GLU A 71 -3.13 -43.97 17.29
N ASN A 72 -2.39 -43.47 18.28
CA ASN A 72 -2.19 -44.04 19.63
C ASN A 72 -1.47 -45.39 19.85
N GLN A 73 -0.42 -45.29 20.69
CA GLN A 73 0.12 -46.29 21.62
C GLN A 73 0.66 -47.64 21.09
N SER A 74 2.00 -47.78 21.11
CA SER A 74 2.69 -48.84 21.88
C SER A 74 4.21 -48.63 21.92
N GLY A 75 4.90 -49.38 22.79
CA GLY A 75 6.31 -49.19 23.14
C GLY A 75 7.35 -49.81 22.18
N PRO A 76 8.61 -49.94 22.62
CA PRO A 76 9.76 -50.21 21.75
C PRO A 76 9.84 -51.66 21.22
N ASN A 77 10.65 -51.81 20.16
CA ASN A 77 11.01 -53.05 19.44
C ASN A 77 9.94 -53.60 18.46
N SER A 78 10.02 -53.15 17.21
CA SER A 78 9.37 -53.80 16.06
C SER A 78 10.33 -53.89 14.87
N VAL A 79 10.35 -55.04 14.19
CA VAL A 79 11.40 -55.43 13.22
C VAL A 79 11.33 -54.64 11.89
N GLY A 80 10.19 -54.01 11.59
CA GLY A 80 9.96 -53.27 10.34
C GLY A 80 10.90 -52.07 10.09
N GLY A 81 11.56 -51.54 11.13
CA GLY A 81 12.45 -50.38 11.00
C GLY A 81 13.70 -50.62 10.13
N SER A 82 14.13 -51.87 9.95
CA SER A 82 15.27 -52.23 9.10
C SER A 82 14.93 -52.17 7.61
N ALA A 83 13.80 -52.77 7.22
CA ALA A 83 13.33 -52.83 5.83
C ALA A 83 12.98 -51.45 5.25
N LEU A 84 12.46 -50.52 6.08
CA LEU A 84 12.19 -49.15 5.64
C LEU A 84 13.49 -48.37 5.40
N ARG A 85 14.49 -48.53 6.28
CA ARG A 85 15.80 -47.88 6.14
C ARG A 85 16.51 -48.35 4.87
N HIS A 86 16.57 -49.67 4.65
CA HIS A 86 17.18 -50.26 3.45
C HIS A 86 16.48 -49.85 2.12
N LYS A 87 15.22 -49.42 2.15
CA LYS A 87 14.52 -48.81 1.00
C LYS A 87 14.86 -47.32 0.80
N MET A 88 14.98 -46.55 1.88
CA MET A 88 15.41 -45.15 1.81
C MET A 88 16.88 -45.02 1.40
N ASP A 89 17.74 -45.90 1.90
CA ASP A 89 19.16 -45.95 1.52
C ASP A 89 19.33 -46.30 0.03
N LEU A 90 18.49 -47.20 -0.50
CA LEU A 90 18.44 -47.51 -1.94
C LEU A 90 17.92 -46.33 -2.77
N ALA A 91 16.88 -45.62 -2.31
CA ALA A 91 16.36 -44.43 -2.99
C ALA A 91 17.40 -43.30 -3.03
N ASN A 92 18.09 -43.04 -1.93
CA ASN A 92 19.17 -42.05 -1.86
C ASN A 92 20.35 -42.44 -2.75
N PHE A 93 20.76 -43.72 -2.77
CA PHE A 93 21.78 -44.23 -3.68
C PHE A 93 21.40 -44.08 -5.16
N LEU A 94 20.12 -44.27 -5.50
CA LEU A 94 19.63 -44.06 -6.87
C LEU A 94 19.58 -42.58 -7.25
N LEU A 95 19.26 -41.67 -6.32
CA LEU A 95 19.31 -40.21 -6.54
C LEU A 95 20.75 -39.72 -6.71
N GLU A 96 21.68 -40.12 -5.83
CA GLU A 96 23.12 -39.81 -5.99
C GLU A 96 23.66 -40.32 -7.34
N LYS A 97 23.19 -41.49 -7.78
CA LYS A 97 23.59 -42.07 -9.07
C LYS A 97 22.97 -41.31 -10.25
N TYR A 98 21.72 -40.82 -10.12
CA TYR A 98 21.06 -40.00 -11.14
C TYR A 98 21.77 -38.66 -11.33
N ASP A 99 22.10 -37.96 -10.23
CA ASP A 99 22.80 -36.68 -10.29
C ASP A 99 24.24 -36.82 -10.81
N ARG A 100 24.95 -37.90 -10.44
CA ARG A 100 26.26 -38.22 -11.04
C ARG A 100 26.15 -38.51 -12.55
N VAL A 101 25.13 -39.24 -13.00
CA VAL A 101 24.90 -39.50 -14.43
C VAL A 101 24.60 -38.20 -15.19
N ASN A 102 23.81 -37.29 -14.62
CA ASN A 102 23.57 -35.97 -15.23
C ASN A 102 24.84 -35.09 -15.28
N GLN A 103 25.67 -35.11 -14.22
CA GLN A 103 26.96 -34.41 -14.24
C GLN A 103 27.97 -35.02 -15.23
N GLU A 104 28.00 -36.34 -15.40
CA GLU A 104 28.86 -36.99 -16.40
C GLU A 104 28.32 -36.87 -17.83
N MET A 105 27.00 -36.76 -18.03
CA MET A 105 26.43 -36.34 -19.32
C MET A 105 26.84 -34.90 -19.65
N GLY A 106 26.65 -33.94 -18.74
CA GLY A 106 27.05 -32.55 -18.96
C GLY A 106 28.56 -32.40 -19.23
N LYS A 107 29.41 -33.14 -18.52
CA LYS A 107 30.85 -33.24 -18.83
C LYS A 107 31.10 -33.86 -20.20
N SER A 108 30.40 -34.94 -20.56
CA SER A 108 30.55 -35.61 -21.86
C SER A 108 30.11 -34.72 -23.02
N GLU A 109 29.05 -33.95 -22.87
CA GLU A 109 28.57 -33.02 -23.91
C GLU A 109 29.52 -31.83 -24.08
N ALA A 110 29.99 -31.24 -22.97
CA ALA A 110 31.05 -30.23 -23.03
C ALA A 110 32.33 -30.78 -23.69
N GLN A 111 32.75 -32.01 -23.36
CA GLN A 111 33.91 -32.66 -23.99
C GLN A 111 33.70 -32.97 -25.48
N ARG A 112 32.50 -33.39 -25.90
CA ARG A 112 32.13 -33.54 -27.33
C ARG A 112 32.14 -32.19 -28.06
N ALA A 113 31.77 -31.10 -27.37
CA ALA A 113 31.90 -29.73 -27.86
C ALA A 113 33.35 -29.18 -27.79
N GLY A 114 34.34 -30.00 -27.45
CA GLY A 114 35.76 -29.65 -27.47
C GLY A 114 36.35 -29.15 -26.15
N TRP A 115 35.58 -29.08 -25.07
CA TRP A 115 36.08 -28.67 -23.75
C TRP A 115 37.06 -29.71 -23.18
N LYS A 116 38.35 -29.36 -23.08
CA LYS A 116 39.41 -30.26 -22.58
C LYS A 116 39.53 -30.31 -21.04
N GLY A 117 38.63 -29.64 -20.33
CA GLY A 117 38.70 -29.47 -18.87
C GLY A 117 39.65 -28.35 -18.43
N GLY A 118 39.49 -27.92 -17.18
CA GLY A 118 40.21 -26.79 -16.59
C GLY A 118 39.26 -25.86 -15.83
N ASP A 119 39.76 -24.71 -15.38
CA ASP A 119 38.95 -23.70 -14.71
C ASP A 119 38.03 -22.92 -15.68
N GLU A 120 37.26 -22.01 -15.10
CA GLU A 120 36.22 -21.21 -15.74
C GLU A 120 36.70 -20.43 -16.98
N GLN A 121 37.96 -19.99 -17.02
CA GLN A 121 38.49 -19.23 -18.16
C GLN A 121 38.56 -20.08 -19.44
N ASN A 122 38.83 -21.39 -19.32
CA ASN A 122 38.80 -22.30 -20.46
C ASN A 122 37.38 -22.54 -20.99
N PHE A 123 36.36 -22.45 -20.13
CA PHE A 123 34.96 -22.57 -20.56
C PHE A 123 34.49 -21.29 -21.27
N ILE A 124 34.75 -20.11 -20.69
CA ILE A 124 34.45 -18.80 -21.31
C ILE A 124 35.13 -18.66 -22.67
N ARG A 125 36.37 -19.15 -22.80
CA ARG A 125 37.11 -19.17 -24.07
C ARG A 125 36.44 -20.07 -25.12
N LEU A 126 35.99 -21.27 -24.75
CA LEU A 126 35.30 -22.17 -25.68
C LEU A 126 33.99 -21.54 -26.22
N VAL A 127 33.20 -20.90 -25.34
CA VAL A 127 31.98 -20.20 -25.73
C VAL A 127 32.27 -19.07 -26.73
N LYS A 128 33.38 -18.34 -26.56
CA LYS A 128 33.84 -17.35 -27.56
C LYS A 128 34.32 -17.97 -28.87
N GLU A 129 35.05 -19.08 -28.83
CA GLU A 129 35.51 -19.78 -30.04
C GLU A 129 34.34 -20.41 -30.83
N MET A 130 33.21 -20.72 -30.18
CA MET A 130 31.96 -21.17 -30.84
C MET A 130 31.07 -20.04 -31.40
N SER A 131 31.38 -18.76 -31.15
CA SER A 131 30.52 -17.61 -31.51
C SER A 131 31.14 -16.63 -32.51
N ASP A 132 32.26 -16.99 -33.15
CA ASP A 132 32.88 -16.23 -34.24
C ASP A 132 32.45 -16.80 -35.63
N PRO A 133 31.70 -16.03 -36.46
CA PRO A 133 31.17 -16.53 -37.74
C PRO A 133 32.22 -16.82 -38.83
N GLN A 134 33.49 -16.43 -38.69
CA GLN A 134 34.45 -16.47 -39.81
C GLN A 134 35.14 -17.82 -40.07
N LYS A 135 34.69 -18.93 -39.46
CA LYS A 135 35.28 -20.26 -39.65
C LYS A 135 34.27 -21.37 -39.98
N HIS A 136 33.61 -21.30 -41.13
CA HIS A 136 33.32 -22.48 -41.97
C HIS A 136 32.88 -22.03 -43.37
N GLY A 137 33.43 -22.66 -44.42
CA GLY A 137 33.01 -22.44 -45.80
C GLY A 137 33.53 -23.52 -46.75
N GLY A 138 32.71 -23.88 -47.75
CA GLY A 138 33.12 -24.73 -48.87
C GLY A 138 32.19 -25.89 -49.22
N ALA A 139 31.16 -25.64 -50.05
CA ALA A 139 30.53 -26.66 -50.90
C ALA A 139 29.85 -26.00 -52.13
N VAL A 140 30.38 -26.30 -53.31
CA VAL A 140 30.05 -25.80 -54.66
C VAL A 140 28.61 -26.12 -55.12
N ILE A 141 27.94 -25.19 -55.81
CA ILE A 141 27.18 -25.41 -57.07
C ILE A 141 27.40 -24.19 -58.00
N ASP A 142 27.37 -24.43 -59.32
CA ASP A 142 27.75 -23.51 -60.41
C ASP A 142 26.71 -22.46 -60.84
N GLY A 143 27.18 -21.41 -61.53
CA GLY A 143 26.33 -20.42 -62.24
C GLY A 143 27.07 -19.17 -62.73
N HIS A 144 27.34 -19.04 -64.03
CA HIS A 144 27.81 -17.80 -64.70
C HIS A 144 26.68 -16.74 -64.74
N VAL A 145 26.88 -15.42 -64.96
CA VAL A 145 27.72 -14.70 -65.96
C VAL A 145 28.16 -13.30 -65.45
N GLU A 146 29.26 -12.81 -66.03
CA GLU A 146 29.85 -11.43 -66.13
C GLU A 146 29.05 -10.19 -65.63
N GLY A 147 29.67 -9.09 -65.18
CA GLY A 147 31.11 -8.78 -65.02
C GLY A 147 31.42 -7.27 -64.87
N ALA A 148 32.65 -6.95 -64.40
CA ALA A 148 33.26 -5.60 -64.23
C ALA A 148 32.61 -4.63 -63.20
N GLY A 149 33.35 -3.81 -62.43
CA GLY A 149 34.81 -3.62 -62.38
C GLY A 149 35.32 -2.83 -61.15
N HIS A 150 36.64 -2.58 -61.10
CA HIS A 150 37.44 -2.01 -60.00
C HIS A 150 36.93 -0.66 -59.41
N GLY A 151 37.27 -0.24 -58.17
CA GLY A 151 38.06 -0.87 -57.10
C GLY A 151 39.05 0.09 -56.39
N HIS A 152 39.37 -0.14 -55.10
CA HIS A 152 40.52 0.38 -54.32
C HIS A 152 40.65 1.91 -54.04
N THR A 153 41.25 2.42 -52.94
CA THR A 153 41.25 2.06 -51.48
C THR A 153 41.87 3.21 -50.64
N ILE A 154 41.83 3.08 -49.30
CA ILE A 154 42.86 3.56 -48.32
C ILE A 154 42.93 5.07 -47.97
N ASN A 155 42.37 5.37 -46.79
CA ASN A 155 43.01 5.99 -45.62
C ASN A 155 43.99 7.19 -45.72
N SER A 156 43.54 8.29 -45.08
CA SER A 156 44.21 9.11 -44.04
C SER A 156 45.69 9.53 -44.13
N GLN A 157 45.94 10.82 -43.81
CA GLN A 157 46.77 11.21 -42.66
C GLN A 157 46.56 12.67 -42.20
N ILE A 158 47.28 13.10 -41.17
CA ILE A 158 47.03 14.32 -40.35
C ILE A 158 48.10 15.40 -40.59
N ALA A 159 47.67 16.65 -40.81
CA ALA A 159 48.40 17.90 -40.57
C ALA A 159 47.42 19.11 -40.70
N GLY A 160 47.62 20.30 -40.13
CA GLY A 160 48.64 20.74 -39.18
C GLY A 160 48.94 22.25 -39.26
N ASN A 161 48.94 22.96 -38.12
CA ASN A 161 49.49 24.30 -37.84
C ASN A 161 48.84 25.62 -38.39
N ASN A 162 48.61 26.54 -37.44
CA ASN A 162 48.95 27.98 -37.40
C ASN A 162 48.32 29.02 -38.36
N GLY A 163 47.97 30.20 -37.81
CA GLY A 163 47.64 31.41 -38.58
C GLY A 163 47.01 32.57 -37.76
N THR A 164 47.82 33.39 -37.09
CA THR A 164 47.36 34.48 -36.20
C THR A 164 47.08 35.83 -36.87
N SER A 165 46.10 36.57 -36.31
CA SER A 165 46.07 38.05 -36.13
C SER A 165 45.45 39.00 -37.19
N THR A 166 44.37 39.66 -36.76
CA THR A 166 44.00 41.11 -36.88
C THR A 166 44.17 41.92 -38.19
N SER A 167 43.09 42.57 -38.66
CA SER A 167 42.75 43.98 -38.30
C SER A 167 41.62 44.69 -39.12
N LEU A 168 40.72 45.38 -38.37
CA LEU A 168 40.01 46.65 -38.64
C LEU A 168 39.37 47.04 -40.00
N SER A 169 38.02 46.95 -40.01
CA SER A 169 37.05 48.03 -40.32
C SER A 169 36.67 48.43 -41.78
N LYS A 170 35.36 48.33 -42.09
CA LYS A 170 34.42 49.48 -42.22
C LYS A 170 32.95 49.03 -42.41
N ARG A 171 32.00 49.98 -42.27
CA ARG A 171 30.53 49.82 -42.45
C ARG A 171 30.18 49.74 -43.97
N ALA A 172 28.99 49.34 -44.44
CA ALA A 172 27.67 49.32 -43.80
C ALA A 172 26.62 48.39 -44.50
N ASN A 173 25.47 48.22 -43.81
CA ASN A 173 24.11 47.94 -44.33
C ASN A 173 23.69 46.55 -44.85
N ALA A 174 22.36 46.35 -44.79
CA ALA A 174 21.53 45.35 -45.48
C ALA A 174 21.59 43.87 -45.04
N SER A 175 20.97 43.60 -43.88
CA SER A 175 20.00 42.51 -43.66
C SER A 175 20.07 41.22 -44.52
N HIS A 176 20.45 40.08 -43.91
CA HIS A 176 19.75 38.78 -44.05
C HIS A 176 20.15 37.79 -42.93
N GLY A 177 19.18 36.98 -42.48
CA GLY A 177 19.33 35.67 -41.80
C GLY A 177 20.53 35.41 -40.87
N MET A 178 20.57 36.01 -39.67
CA MET A 178 21.53 35.63 -38.63
C MET A 178 21.08 34.37 -37.87
N LYS A 179 21.54 33.19 -38.30
CA LYS A 179 21.50 31.97 -37.47
C LYS A 179 22.44 32.16 -36.27
N VAL A 180 21.89 32.42 -35.09
CA VAL A 180 22.66 32.30 -33.85
C VAL A 180 22.72 30.83 -33.46
N GLN A 181 23.94 30.29 -33.42
CA GLN A 181 24.21 28.94 -32.93
C GLN A 181 25.14 29.06 -31.71
N THR A 182 24.54 29.20 -30.53
CA THR A 182 25.25 29.24 -29.24
C THR A 182 24.78 28.06 -28.40
N LYS A 183 25.58 26.98 -28.44
CA LYS A 183 25.48 25.83 -27.54
C LYS A 183 26.05 26.28 -26.19
N LEU A 184 25.19 26.37 -25.16
CA LEU A 184 25.59 26.81 -23.83
C LEU A 184 26.15 25.62 -23.05
N ASP A 185 27.46 25.38 -23.21
CA ASP A 185 28.12 24.21 -22.61
C ASP A 185 28.50 24.44 -21.13
N LEU A 186 27.71 23.83 -20.24
CA LEU A 186 27.93 23.61 -18.79
C LEU A 186 27.82 24.85 -17.86
N PRO A 187 27.42 24.64 -16.58
CA PRO A 187 27.45 25.68 -15.55
C PRO A 187 28.91 26.04 -15.15
N PRO A 188 29.14 27.18 -14.47
CA PRO A 188 30.49 27.61 -14.08
C PRO A 188 31.21 26.59 -13.18
N THR A 189 32.40 26.17 -13.58
CA THR A 189 33.16 25.06 -12.98
C THR A 189 33.66 25.28 -11.55
N SER A 190 33.62 26.51 -11.02
CA SER A 190 34.04 26.78 -9.63
C SER A 190 33.21 27.87 -8.96
N TRP A 191 33.11 27.78 -7.63
CA TRP A 191 32.34 28.72 -6.81
C TRP A 191 32.72 30.19 -7.05
N LYS A 192 34.02 30.45 -7.16
CA LYS A 192 34.59 31.78 -7.39
C LYS A 192 34.16 32.37 -8.74
N GLN A 193 34.04 31.54 -9.77
CA GLN A 193 33.54 31.97 -11.09
C GLN A 193 32.04 32.31 -11.01
N LEU A 194 31.21 31.40 -10.46
CA LEU A 194 29.77 31.64 -10.32
C LEU A 194 29.46 32.91 -9.51
N GLN A 195 30.17 33.14 -8.41
CA GLN A 195 30.00 34.37 -7.62
C GLN A 195 30.35 35.64 -8.39
N GLN A 196 31.50 35.64 -9.08
CA GLN A 196 31.96 36.79 -9.85
C GLN A 196 30.94 37.10 -10.96
N GLU A 197 30.50 36.07 -11.68
CA GLU A 197 29.49 36.16 -12.73
C GLU A 197 28.17 36.73 -12.20
N LEU A 198 27.61 36.19 -11.10
CA LEU A 198 26.37 36.67 -10.47
C LEU A 198 26.45 38.13 -10.00
N LEU A 199 27.65 38.60 -9.61
CA LEU A 199 27.89 39.98 -9.16
C LEU A 199 28.06 40.94 -10.33
N ASP A 200 28.83 40.57 -11.36
CA ASP A 200 29.17 41.42 -12.51
C ASP A 200 28.01 41.53 -13.51
N THR A 201 27.26 40.44 -13.74
CA THR A 201 26.03 40.44 -14.53
C THR A 201 24.83 41.07 -13.78
N ASN A 202 24.98 41.32 -12.48
CA ASN A 202 23.91 41.76 -11.57
C ASN A 202 22.68 40.81 -11.57
N LEU A 203 22.92 39.51 -11.75
CA LEU A 203 21.88 38.46 -11.65
C LEU A 203 21.65 37.97 -10.22
N LEU A 204 22.55 38.25 -9.28
CA LEU A 204 22.38 37.95 -7.87
C LEU A 204 21.04 38.51 -7.34
N PRO A 205 20.11 37.66 -6.83
CA PRO A 205 18.82 38.11 -6.32
C PRO A 205 18.90 39.15 -5.20
N LYS A 206 17.81 39.89 -4.99
CA LYS A 206 17.69 40.75 -3.80
C LYS A 206 17.44 39.86 -2.57
N PRO A 207 18.29 39.89 -1.54
CA PRO A 207 18.08 39.07 -0.35
C PRO A 207 16.79 39.46 0.37
N ILE A 208 16.15 38.49 1.01
CA ILE A 208 14.97 38.75 1.85
C ILE A 208 15.45 39.45 3.12
N PRO A 209 14.98 40.68 3.44
CA PRO A 209 15.44 41.40 4.62
C PRO A 209 15.16 40.60 5.89
N ARG A 210 16.10 40.57 6.85
CA ARG A 210 15.94 39.79 8.10
C ARG A 210 14.70 40.15 8.92
N SER A 211 14.12 41.34 8.74
CA SER A 211 12.83 41.75 9.33
C SER A 211 11.60 41.04 8.73
N ARG A 212 11.74 40.37 7.57
CA ARG A 212 10.79 39.38 7.04
C ARG A 212 11.22 37.99 7.51
N THR A 213 10.71 37.64 8.68
CA THR A 213 10.86 36.34 9.36
C THR A 213 10.59 35.13 8.45
N ALA A 214 11.17 33.98 8.80
CA ALA A 214 10.72 32.70 8.28
C ALA A 214 9.42 32.31 8.99
N ARG A 215 8.36 31.96 8.27
CA ARG A 215 7.00 31.98 8.86
C ARG A 215 6.01 30.98 8.28
N GLY A 216 6.51 29.92 7.64
CA GLY A 216 5.74 28.84 7.02
C GLY A 216 4.70 29.29 5.99
N HIS A 217 4.01 28.34 5.37
CA HIS A 217 2.82 28.66 4.57
C HIS A 217 1.61 28.90 5.48
N SER A 218 1.63 30.03 6.21
CA SER A 218 0.69 30.27 7.31
C SER A 218 -0.51 31.15 6.97
N GLY A 219 -0.44 32.03 5.97
CA GLY A 219 -1.57 32.93 5.60
C GLY A 219 -2.06 33.90 6.68
N LEU A 220 -1.42 33.93 7.87
CA LEU A 220 -1.79 34.81 8.98
C LEU A 220 -1.34 36.26 8.72
N PRO A 221 -2.16 37.30 8.95
CA PRO A 221 -1.67 38.67 9.01
C PRO A 221 -0.79 38.89 10.25
N ARG A 222 0.02 39.95 10.27
CA ARG A 222 1.09 40.14 11.30
C ARG A 222 0.56 40.29 12.73
N ASN A 223 -0.68 40.76 12.89
CA ASN A 223 -1.39 40.82 14.18
C ASN A 223 -1.85 39.46 14.70
N GLU A 224 -1.93 38.44 13.84
CA GLU A 224 -2.26 37.04 14.20
C GLU A 224 -0.99 36.17 14.37
N THR A 225 0.22 36.74 14.25
CA THR A 225 1.50 36.04 14.49
C THR A 225 2.31 36.60 15.65
N PRO A 226 1.80 36.58 16.91
CA PRO A 226 2.54 37.06 18.07
C PRO A 226 3.87 36.32 18.32
N ALA A 227 4.10 35.12 17.75
CA ALA A 227 5.39 34.43 17.79
C ALA A 227 6.52 35.15 17.03
N LEU A 228 6.18 36.09 16.14
CA LEU A 228 7.12 36.76 15.24
C LEU A 228 7.43 38.21 15.67
N VAL A 229 6.93 38.65 16.84
CA VAL A 229 7.24 39.96 17.42
C VAL A 229 8.69 39.97 17.93
N GLY A 230 9.53 40.83 17.36
CA GLY A 230 10.97 40.88 17.64
C GLY A 230 11.82 39.82 16.94
N ALA A 231 11.19 38.86 16.26
CA ALA A 231 11.88 37.81 15.51
C ALA A 231 12.60 38.37 14.27
N GLN A 232 13.67 37.69 13.86
CA GLN A 232 14.39 37.95 12.62
C GLN A 232 14.63 36.64 11.87
N ARG A 233 14.62 36.66 10.53
CA ARG A 233 15.07 35.50 9.74
C ARG A 233 16.54 35.20 10.05
N GLY A 234 16.83 33.91 10.18
CA GLY A 234 18.16 33.42 10.52
C GLY A 234 19.22 33.68 9.45
N GLN A 235 20.45 33.26 9.74
CA GLN A 235 21.59 33.34 8.82
C GLN A 235 22.41 32.05 8.86
N ILE A 236 23.07 31.76 7.74
CA ILE A 236 24.16 30.77 7.67
C ILE A 236 25.49 31.50 7.53
N ASN A 237 26.61 30.79 7.71
CA ASN A 237 27.94 31.35 7.50
C ASN A 237 28.75 30.43 6.57
N CYS A 238 29.04 30.89 5.35
CA CYS A 238 29.79 30.12 4.36
C CYS A 238 31.20 30.69 4.21
N PRO A 239 32.25 29.86 4.37
CA PRO A 239 33.61 30.22 3.96
C PRO A 239 33.66 30.68 2.50
N ASP A 240 34.67 31.49 2.19
CA ASP A 240 35.00 31.95 0.83
C ASP A 240 33.80 32.49 0.04
N THR A 241 32.92 33.21 0.74
CA THR A 241 31.66 33.71 0.18
C THR A 241 31.53 35.21 0.30
N HIS A 242 31.36 35.88 -0.86
CA HIS A 242 31.24 37.34 -0.92
C HIS A 242 30.01 37.82 -0.12
N PRO A 243 30.08 38.88 0.72
CA PRO A 243 29.01 39.23 1.65
C PRO A 243 27.61 39.42 1.05
N ARG A 244 27.50 39.98 -0.17
CA ARG A 244 26.20 40.08 -0.88
C ARG A 244 25.61 38.71 -1.21
N VAL A 245 26.44 37.74 -1.57
CA VAL A 245 26.03 36.36 -1.87
C VAL A 245 25.67 35.63 -0.58
N GLN A 246 26.44 35.86 0.49
CA GLN A 246 26.16 35.32 1.83
C GLN A 246 24.78 35.74 2.35
N GLU A 247 24.39 37.00 2.12
CA GLU A 247 23.09 37.53 2.51
C GLU A 247 21.94 36.84 1.75
N VAL A 248 22.10 36.63 0.43
CA VAL A 248 21.13 35.90 -0.40
C VAL A 248 20.99 34.46 0.06
N MET A 249 22.11 33.71 0.14
CA MET A 249 22.11 32.30 0.57
C MET A 249 21.49 32.14 1.96
N SER A 250 21.82 33.02 2.90
CA SER A 250 21.20 33.07 4.23
C SER A 250 19.68 33.25 4.13
N SER A 251 19.23 34.27 3.40
CA SER A 251 17.81 34.62 3.30
C SER A 251 16.95 33.55 2.60
N MET A 252 17.58 32.79 1.69
CA MET A 252 17.01 31.71 0.88
C MET A 252 16.91 30.37 1.63
N LEU A 253 17.86 30.07 2.52
CA LEU A 253 17.93 28.78 3.24
C LEU A 253 17.49 28.84 4.71
N ALA A 254 17.45 30.02 5.32
CA ALA A 254 16.98 30.17 6.69
C ALA A 254 15.45 30.02 6.79
N PHE A 255 14.98 28.78 6.91
CA PHE A 255 13.59 28.44 7.25
C PHE A 255 13.25 28.65 8.75
N TRP A 256 14.21 29.15 9.52
CA TRP A 256 14.10 29.44 10.95
C TRP A 256 14.22 30.93 11.28
N ASN A 257 13.87 31.28 12.52
CA ASN A 257 14.13 32.61 13.08
C ASN A 257 15.27 32.60 14.10
N GLU A 258 16.11 33.62 14.02
CA GLU A 258 17.22 33.89 14.93
C GLU A 258 17.55 35.40 14.87
N ASN A 259 17.33 36.18 15.94
CA ASN A 259 16.60 35.82 17.16
C ASN A 259 15.16 35.39 16.84
N ARG A 260 14.56 34.56 17.70
CA ARG A 260 13.12 34.27 17.64
C ARG A 260 12.33 35.43 18.25
N GLY A 261 11.00 35.33 18.22
CA GLY A 261 10.16 36.35 18.81
C GLY A 261 10.31 36.41 20.33
N GLU A 262 10.16 37.61 20.89
CA GLU A 262 10.44 37.94 22.29
C GLU A 262 9.77 36.97 23.27
N ARG A 263 8.51 36.59 23.00
CA ARG A 263 7.73 35.65 23.82
C ARG A 263 8.27 34.22 23.77
N ASP A 264 8.72 33.77 22.59
CA ASP A 264 9.25 32.43 22.36
C ASP A 264 10.66 32.32 22.95
N GLU A 265 11.47 33.36 22.76
CA GLU A 265 12.82 33.51 23.33
C GLU A 265 12.81 33.55 24.87
N ALA A 266 11.83 34.24 25.47
CA ALA A 266 11.62 34.29 26.92
C ALA A 266 10.89 33.07 27.50
N ALA A 267 10.16 32.30 26.66
CA ALA A 267 9.18 31.28 27.08
C ALA A 267 8.05 31.84 27.98
N VAL A 268 7.45 32.97 27.58
CA VAL A 268 6.42 33.67 28.36
C VAL A 268 5.17 33.91 27.50
N TYR A 269 4.05 33.31 27.88
CA TYR A 269 2.77 33.41 27.20
C TYR A 269 1.70 33.95 28.16
N PRO A 270 1.27 35.22 28.04
CA PRO A 270 0.45 35.88 29.05
C PRO A 270 -1.04 35.45 29.07
N ASN A 271 -1.48 34.66 28.09
CA ASN A 271 -2.90 34.33 27.85
C ASN A 271 -3.23 32.82 27.93
N THR A 272 -2.30 31.95 28.35
CA THR A 272 -2.62 30.52 28.54
C THR A 272 -3.68 30.35 29.63
N HIS A 273 -4.81 29.69 29.32
CA HIS A 273 -6.08 29.77 30.06
C HIS A 273 -6.06 29.47 31.57
N LEU A 274 -4.97 28.90 32.09
CA LEU A 274 -4.82 28.44 33.47
C LEU A 274 -3.62 29.07 34.23
N TYR A 275 -2.72 29.82 33.56
CA TYR A 275 -1.44 30.25 34.13
C TYR A 275 -1.13 31.73 33.92
N ASN A 276 -1.17 32.50 35.02
CA ASN A 276 -0.59 33.84 35.09
C ASN A 276 0.94 33.75 35.21
N ALA A 277 1.65 34.80 34.78
CA ALA A 277 3.12 34.89 34.71
C ALA A 277 3.90 34.61 36.02
N THR A 278 3.23 34.46 37.17
CA THR A 278 3.83 34.03 38.44
C THR A 278 4.17 32.54 38.47
N HIS A 279 3.44 31.69 37.72
CA HIS A 279 3.63 30.23 37.69
C HIS A 279 3.90 29.78 36.25
N PRO A 280 5.01 29.09 35.95
CA PRO A 280 5.26 28.57 34.61
C PRO A 280 4.28 27.44 34.26
N HIS A 281 3.84 27.39 33.01
CA HIS A 281 3.04 26.28 32.48
C HIS A 281 3.82 24.95 32.61
N PRO A 282 3.22 23.83 33.07
CA PRO A 282 3.96 22.62 33.43
C PRO A 282 4.69 21.97 32.24
N PHE A 283 4.19 22.17 31.01
CA PHE A 283 4.81 21.68 29.78
C PHE A 283 5.73 22.72 29.12
N LEU A 284 6.05 23.84 29.80
CA LEU A 284 6.97 24.86 29.32
C LEU A 284 8.01 25.23 30.41
N PRO A 285 9.03 24.37 30.62
CA PRO A 285 10.07 24.60 31.62
C PRO A 285 10.89 25.85 31.28
N LYS A 286 11.08 26.73 32.27
CA LYS A 286 11.88 27.96 32.11
C LYS A 286 13.28 27.62 31.55
N PRO A 287 13.79 28.37 30.56
CA PRO A 287 15.16 28.21 30.09
C PRO A 287 16.16 28.37 31.23
N LEU A 288 17.21 27.57 31.21
CA LEU A 288 18.36 27.71 32.10
C LEU A 288 19.03 29.08 31.85
N PRO A 289 19.71 29.66 32.86
CA PRO A 289 20.49 30.87 32.65
C PRO A 289 21.64 30.61 31.65
N PRO A 290 22.13 31.64 30.93
CA PRO A 290 23.25 31.49 30.00
C PRO A 290 24.45 30.77 30.63
N PHE A 291 24.97 29.76 29.92
CA PHE A 291 26.14 29.02 30.38
C PHE A 291 27.41 29.80 30.12
N ASN A 292 28.35 29.76 31.07
CA ASN A 292 29.73 30.05 30.72
C ASN A 292 30.31 28.87 29.94
N ILE A 293 30.68 29.10 28.68
CA ILE A 293 31.24 28.10 27.76
C ILE A 293 32.64 27.62 28.24
N SER A 294 33.29 28.34 29.17
CA SER A 294 34.54 27.90 29.82
C SER A 294 34.34 27.03 31.08
N ALA A 295 33.10 26.79 31.55
CA ALA A 295 32.85 26.05 32.78
C ALA A 295 32.77 24.52 32.53
N PRO A 296 33.18 23.64 33.48
CA PRO A 296 33.12 22.18 33.31
C PRO A 296 31.71 21.69 32.97
N LEU A 297 31.57 20.67 32.11
CA LEU A 297 30.27 20.22 31.60
C LEU A 297 29.28 19.83 32.72
N ALA A 298 29.76 19.16 33.76
CA ALA A 298 29.00 18.81 34.96
C ALA A 298 28.30 20.03 35.62
N SER A 299 28.88 21.23 35.54
CA SER A 299 28.30 22.47 36.09
C SER A 299 27.25 23.13 35.18
N ARG A 300 27.14 22.69 33.92
CA ARG A 300 26.13 23.14 32.94
C ARG A 300 24.84 22.35 33.08
N ILE A 301 24.93 21.07 33.44
CA ILE A 301 23.80 20.12 33.52
C ILE A 301 23.03 20.34 34.83
N ARG A 302 22.20 21.38 34.87
CA ARG A 302 21.41 21.77 36.05
C ARG A 302 20.13 20.94 36.25
N ARG A 303 19.82 20.01 35.34
CA ARG A 303 18.62 19.18 35.33
C ARG A 303 19.01 17.71 35.46
N LYS A 304 19.16 17.22 36.70
CA LYS A 304 19.32 15.79 37.05
C LYS A 304 17.99 15.01 36.89
N ARG A 305 17.34 15.17 35.75
CA ARG A 305 16.29 14.28 35.21
C ARG A 305 16.65 14.02 33.76
N TYR A 306 16.78 12.75 33.40
CA TYR A 306 17.38 12.33 32.12
C TYR A 306 16.37 11.65 31.22
N LEU A 307 16.59 11.76 29.91
CA LEU A 307 15.90 11.02 28.87
C LEU A 307 16.96 10.27 28.06
N THR A 308 16.89 8.93 28.06
CA THR A 308 17.73 8.05 27.24
C THR A 308 16.86 7.37 26.18
N PHE A 309 17.43 7.04 25.03
CA PHE A 309 16.70 6.40 23.94
C PHE A 309 17.65 5.57 23.09
N GLU A 310 17.06 4.60 22.40
CA GLU A 310 17.71 3.84 21.33
C GLU A 310 17.36 4.47 19.97
N PRO A 311 18.27 4.53 18.98
CA PRO A 311 17.92 4.96 17.61
C PRO A 311 16.89 4.05 16.91
N ASP A 312 16.27 4.57 15.85
CA ASP A 312 15.54 3.72 14.89
C ASP A 312 16.53 2.90 14.05
N THR A 313 16.16 1.68 13.62
CA THR A 313 16.99 0.81 12.77
C THR A 313 17.01 1.19 11.28
N GLY A 314 16.18 2.15 10.86
CA GLY A 314 16.06 2.57 9.47
C GLY A 314 17.15 3.54 8.99
N GLY A 315 16.93 4.13 7.82
CA GLY A 315 17.79 5.20 7.31
C GLY A 315 17.56 6.54 8.03
N TRP A 316 18.50 7.48 7.89
CA TRP A 316 18.55 8.76 8.62
C TRP A 316 17.21 9.46 8.89
N ASN A 317 16.33 9.58 7.89
CA ASN A 317 15.06 10.30 8.08
C ASN A 317 14.11 9.64 9.11
N ASN A 318 14.25 8.34 9.36
CA ASN A 318 13.54 7.65 10.43
C ASN A 318 14.17 7.98 11.80
N LEU A 319 15.50 7.96 11.90
CA LEU A 319 16.23 8.35 13.12
C LEU A 319 15.93 9.81 13.50
N ARG A 320 15.81 10.70 12.51
CA ARG A 320 15.38 12.10 12.68
C ARG A 320 13.97 12.17 13.28
N MET A 321 13.01 11.40 12.76
CA MET A 321 11.63 11.39 13.26
C MET A 321 11.54 10.90 14.70
N SER A 322 12.23 9.79 15.04
CA SER A 322 12.34 9.34 16.44
C SER A 322 12.94 10.44 17.32
N PHE A 323 14.09 11.01 16.92
CA PHE A 323 14.80 12.03 17.68
C PHE A 323 14.03 13.36 17.86
N GLU A 324 13.18 13.75 16.90
CA GLU A 324 12.26 14.89 17.05
C GLU A 324 11.25 14.69 18.20
N ASN A 325 10.73 13.46 18.38
CA ASN A 325 9.88 13.13 19.52
C ASN A 325 10.67 13.14 20.83
N ILE A 326 11.90 12.61 20.84
CA ILE A 326 12.79 12.63 22.00
C ILE A 326 13.10 14.07 22.46
N LEU A 327 13.45 14.97 21.53
CA LEU A 327 13.68 16.37 21.84
C LEU A 327 12.40 17.09 22.32
N LEU A 328 11.25 16.81 21.70
CA LEU A 328 9.95 17.32 22.16
C LEU A 328 9.70 16.93 23.62
N TYR A 329 9.78 15.64 23.94
CA TYR A 329 9.50 15.15 25.29
C TYR A 329 10.53 15.63 26.31
N ALA A 330 11.82 15.74 25.95
CA ALA A 330 12.82 16.31 26.83
C ALA A 330 12.60 17.81 27.10
N ALA A 331 12.17 18.58 26.10
CA ALA A 331 11.87 20.00 26.24
C ALA A 331 10.63 20.22 27.12
N ILE A 332 9.53 19.50 26.85
CA ILE A 332 8.28 19.52 27.64
C ILE A 332 8.52 19.13 29.09
N SER A 333 9.23 18.02 29.34
CA SER A 333 9.44 17.47 30.68
C SER A 333 10.59 18.14 31.44
N GLY A 334 11.37 19.02 30.79
CA GLY A 334 12.49 19.70 31.40
C GLY A 334 13.62 18.74 31.79
N ARG A 335 13.94 17.80 30.90
CA ARG A 335 15.01 16.81 31.06
C ARG A 335 16.31 17.24 30.37
N THR A 336 17.37 16.50 30.66
CA THR A 336 18.61 16.41 29.88
C THR A 336 18.50 15.21 28.94
N VAL A 337 18.76 15.38 27.64
CA VAL A 337 18.87 14.26 26.69
C VAL A 337 20.25 13.63 26.79
N VAL A 338 20.28 12.31 26.92
CA VAL A 338 21.46 11.49 26.73
C VAL A 338 21.41 10.95 25.31
N LEU A 339 22.32 11.40 24.46
CA LEU A 339 22.51 10.85 23.11
C LEU A 339 23.10 9.44 23.21
N PRO A 340 22.66 8.51 22.36
CA PRO A 340 23.25 7.19 22.26
C PRO A 340 24.70 7.27 21.72
N PRO A 341 25.47 6.17 21.84
CA PRO A 341 26.83 6.08 21.30
C PRO A 341 26.86 6.22 19.78
N ASP A 342 28.06 6.44 19.23
CA ASP A 342 28.24 6.43 17.77
C ASP A 342 27.86 5.07 17.19
N GLN A 343 27.09 5.07 16.10
CA GLN A 343 26.55 3.87 15.47
C GLN A 343 26.65 3.94 13.95
N ASN A 344 26.79 2.79 13.30
CA ASN A 344 26.77 2.66 11.85
C ASN A 344 25.33 2.85 11.33
N ILE A 345 24.96 4.08 10.98
CA ILE A 345 23.60 4.41 10.51
C ILE A 345 23.38 3.83 9.10
N TYR A 346 22.23 3.20 8.89
CA TYR A 346 21.88 2.58 7.62
C TYR A 346 21.89 3.58 6.45
N LEU A 347 22.58 3.21 5.36
CA LEU A 347 22.87 4.03 4.17
C LEU A 347 23.75 5.28 4.40
N MET A 348 24.41 5.38 5.56
CA MET A 348 25.38 6.43 5.87
C MET A 348 26.79 5.83 6.04
N GLU A 349 27.25 5.07 5.04
CA GLU A 349 28.57 4.44 5.09
C GLU A 349 29.70 5.51 4.99
N PRO A 350 30.72 5.44 5.87
CA PRO A 350 31.87 6.37 5.87
C PRO A 350 32.78 6.17 4.65
N LYS A 351 33.60 7.18 4.30
CA LYS A 351 34.54 7.03 3.16
C LYS A 351 35.54 5.90 3.44
N LYS A 352 35.81 5.07 2.42
CA LYS A 352 36.70 3.91 2.52
C LYS A 352 38.11 4.30 3.01
N GLY A 353 38.42 3.96 4.26
CA GLY A 353 39.69 4.28 4.91
C GLY A 353 39.58 5.25 6.10
N GLU A 354 38.40 5.80 6.37
CA GLU A 354 38.12 6.53 7.62
C GLU A 354 38.24 5.63 8.85
N LYS A 355 38.67 6.22 9.97
CA LYS A 355 38.89 5.50 11.24
C LYS A 355 37.65 5.41 12.13
N ARG A 356 36.80 6.44 12.11
CA ARG A 356 35.52 6.50 12.85
C ARG A 356 34.45 5.96 11.92
N GLN A 357 33.86 4.82 12.27
CA GLN A 357 32.88 4.17 11.42
C GLN A 357 31.47 4.71 11.71
N GLY A 358 31.10 4.77 12.99
CA GLY A 358 29.84 5.34 13.42
C GLY A 358 29.67 6.83 13.16
N ARG A 359 28.42 7.29 13.32
CA ARG A 359 27.97 8.69 13.28
C ARG A 359 26.92 8.91 14.38
N ASN A 360 26.66 10.18 14.69
CA ASN A 360 25.75 10.62 15.74
C ASN A 360 24.90 11.82 15.31
N TYR A 361 23.87 12.15 16.09
CA TYR A 361 22.99 13.29 15.83
C TYR A 361 23.72 14.64 15.85
N PHE A 362 24.83 14.76 16.61
CA PHE A 362 25.64 15.99 16.68
C PHE A 362 26.56 16.19 15.46
N ASP A 363 26.82 15.15 14.65
CA ASP A 363 27.56 15.27 13.38
C ASP A 363 26.72 15.93 12.28
N ILE A 364 25.40 16.04 12.51
CA ILE A 364 24.42 16.47 11.52
C ILE A 364 23.74 17.77 11.95
N PHE A 365 23.35 17.86 13.23
CA PHE A 365 22.73 19.04 13.83
C PHE A 365 23.68 19.68 14.85
N ASN A 366 23.68 21.01 14.98
CA ASN A 366 24.40 21.68 16.07
C ASN A 366 23.65 21.52 17.40
N LEU A 367 23.90 20.40 18.09
CA LEU A 367 23.28 20.05 19.37
C LEU A 367 24.11 20.44 20.59
N THR A 368 25.43 20.40 20.47
CA THR A 368 26.39 20.47 21.58
C THR A 368 27.04 21.85 21.77
N GLU A 369 26.91 22.74 20.77
CA GLU A 369 27.46 24.11 20.84
C GLU A 369 26.37 25.19 20.79
N HIS A 370 25.16 24.87 20.29
CA HIS A 370 24.03 25.79 20.23
C HIS A 370 23.52 26.14 21.63
N THR A 371 24.08 27.20 22.20
CA THR A 371 23.83 27.70 23.57
C THR A 371 22.35 27.80 23.92
N GLU A 372 21.54 28.39 23.04
CA GLU A 372 20.11 28.54 23.28
C GLU A 372 19.31 27.23 23.22
N LEU A 373 19.75 26.23 22.44
CA LEU A 373 19.15 24.89 22.49
C LEU A 373 19.43 24.25 23.84
N LEU A 374 20.71 24.23 24.24
CA LEU A 374 21.18 23.68 25.51
C LEU A 374 20.52 24.32 26.73
N ARG A 375 20.13 25.60 26.66
CA ARG A 375 19.40 26.29 27.73
C ARG A 375 17.98 25.73 27.92
N ARG A 376 17.39 25.10 26.90
CA ARG A 376 16.03 24.54 26.92
C ARG A 376 16.01 23.02 27.04
N VAL A 377 16.93 22.36 26.36
CA VAL A 377 17.20 20.93 26.43
C VAL A 377 18.72 20.77 26.53
N PRO A 378 19.29 20.56 27.72
CA PRO A 378 20.68 20.13 27.84
C PRO A 378 20.85 18.79 27.12
N ILE A 379 21.92 18.64 26.33
CA ILE A 379 22.23 17.43 25.57
C ILE A 379 23.65 16.98 25.96
N ILE A 380 23.80 15.69 26.26
CA ILE A 380 25.07 15.05 26.63
C ILE A 380 25.23 13.71 25.92
N THR A 381 26.46 13.19 25.85
CA THR A 381 26.73 11.82 25.35
C THR A 381 26.49 10.76 26.42
N ALA A 382 26.27 9.51 26.00
CA ALA A 382 26.24 8.33 26.87
C ALA A 382 27.44 8.27 27.83
N LYS A 383 28.65 8.60 27.35
CA LYS A 383 29.87 8.62 28.17
C LYS A 383 29.79 9.65 29.29
N GLN A 384 29.41 10.88 28.96
CA GLN A 384 29.23 11.96 29.93
C GLN A 384 28.11 11.66 30.93
N PHE A 385 27.10 10.88 30.54
CA PHE A 385 26.05 10.41 31.46
C PHE A 385 26.61 9.41 32.48
N LEU A 386 27.40 8.41 32.05
CA LEU A 386 28.06 7.48 32.99
C LEU A 386 29.14 8.17 33.86
N GLU A 387 29.81 9.21 33.36
CA GLU A 387 30.73 10.04 34.15
C GLU A 387 30.03 10.81 35.30
N LEU A 388 28.72 11.02 35.20
CA LEU A 388 27.92 11.80 36.17
C LEU A 388 27.03 10.94 37.08
N GLU A 389 26.53 9.83 36.56
CA GLU A 389 25.50 9.00 37.20
C GLU A 389 25.89 7.51 37.29
N GLY A 390 27.07 7.10 36.79
CA GLY A 390 27.57 5.72 36.84
C GLY A 390 28.34 5.34 38.11
N GLY A 391 28.58 6.30 39.02
CA GLY A 391 29.23 6.08 40.31
C GLY A 391 28.31 5.46 41.38
N ASP A 392 28.87 5.19 42.55
CA ASP A 392 28.19 4.46 43.64
C ASP A 392 26.87 5.14 44.12
N ASP A 393 26.83 6.47 44.14
CA ASP A 393 25.66 7.30 44.51
C ASP A 393 24.86 7.82 43.30
N GLY A 394 25.14 7.31 42.09
CA GLY A 394 24.53 7.78 40.84
C GLY A 394 23.20 7.12 40.49
N LEU A 395 22.48 7.65 39.48
CA LEU A 395 21.21 7.05 39.01
C LEU A 395 21.38 5.70 38.28
N VAL A 396 22.56 5.37 37.76
CA VAL A 396 22.84 4.17 36.95
C VAL A 396 24.13 3.47 37.43
N PRO A 397 24.20 3.04 38.71
CA PRO A 397 25.45 2.64 39.35
C PRO A 397 26.09 1.42 38.67
N LEU A 398 27.34 1.58 38.22
CA LEU A 398 28.08 0.53 37.50
C LEU A 398 28.71 -0.50 38.44
N ASN A 399 28.82 -0.19 39.74
CA ASN A 399 29.50 -1.01 40.76
C ASN A 399 28.87 -2.40 40.97
N ILE A 400 27.59 -2.56 40.62
CA ILE A 400 26.84 -3.82 40.68
C ILE A 400 27.39 -4.90 39.74
N TYR A 401 28.21 -4.53 38.75
CA TYR A 401 28.79 -5.45 37.78
C TYR A 401 30.28 -5.76 38.05
N ASN A 402 30.74 -6.90 37.55
CA ASN A 402 32.16 -7.24 37.56
C ASN A 402 33.00 -6.25 36.72
N GLU A 403 34.31 -6.23 36.94
CA GLU A 403 35.22 -5.27 36.30
C GLU A 403 35.21 -5.38 34.76
N THR A 404 35.05 -6.60 34.22
CA THR A 404 34.98 -6.84 32.76
C THR A 404 33.76 -6.17 32.16
N PHE A 405 32.56 -6.43 32.68
CA PHE A 405 31.32 -5.85 32.14
C PHE A 405 31.25 -4.33 32.37
N ARG A 406 31.83 -3.81 33.47
CA ARG A 406 32.02 -2.36 33.64
C ARG A 406 32.86 -1.76 32.50
N LYS A 407 33.97 -2.39 32.13
CA LYS A 407 34.81 -1.96 30.99
C LYS A 407 34.07 -2.07 29.66
N THR A 408 33.25 -3.11 29.46
CA THR A 408 32.37 -3.26 28.30
C THR A 408 31.36 -2.11 28.20
N LEU A 409 30.64 -1.77 29.28
CA LEU A 409 29.71 -0.64 29.29
C LEU A 409 30.40 0.69 28.97
N TRP A 410 31.59 0.93 29.53
CA TRP A 410 32.38 2.12 29.19
C TRP A 410 32.78 2.18 27.71
N ALA A 411 33.25 1.07 27.13
CA ALA A 411 33.59 1.02 25.71
C ALA A 411 32.36 1.29 24.81
N ILE A 412 31.21 0.70 25.16
CA ILE A 412 29.95 0.91 24.45
C ILE A 412 29.51 2.37 24.48
N THR A 413 29.89 3.18 25.47
CA THR A 413 29.52 4.62 25.48
C THR A 413 30.18 5.50 24.43
N GLU A 414 31.22 5.01 23.74
CA GLU A 414 31.89 5.73 22.66
C GLU A 414 31.34 5.32 21.29
N GLU A 415 31.38 4.03 20.96
CA GLU A 415 30.87 3.44 19.71
C GLU A 415 30.22 2.08 20.01
N CYS A 416 29.11 1.74 19.35
CA CYS A 416 28.42 0.47 19.55
C CYS A 416 27.81 -0.10 18.26
N GLU A 417 27.53 -1.41 18.26
CA GLU A 417 26.88 -2.11 17.14
C GLU A 417 25.60 -2.83 17.57
N ASP A 418 24.56 -2.81 16.73
CA ASP A 418 23.43 -3.75 16.83
C ASP A 418 23.82 -5.12 16.22
N ARG A 419 24.79 -5.78 16.84
CA ARG A 419 25.22 -7.14 16.50
C ARG A 419 25.46 -7.94 17.77
N LYS A 420 24.61 -8.95 18.04
CA LYS A 420 24.67 -9.87 19.21
C LYS A 420 25.97 -10.69 19.39
N LYS A 421 26.98 -10.49 18.54
CA LYS A 421 28.32 -11.10 18.61
C LYS A 421 29.45 -10.05 18.66
N SER A 422 29.12 -8.76 18.76
CA SER A 422 30.08 -7.67 18.86
C SER A 422 30.46 -7.46 20.32
N ASP A 423 31.74 -7.18 20.58
CA ASP A 423 32.24 -6.87 21.92
C ASP A 423 31.66 -5.54 22.46
N VAL A 424 31.09 -4.71 21.58
CA VAL A 424 30.38 -3.45 21.87
C VAL A 424 28.90 -3.51 21.48
N PHE A 425 28.20 -4.61 21.79
CA PHE A 425 26.78 -4.77 21.50
C PHE A 425 25.90 -3.74 22.26
N CYS A 426 25.20 -2.86 21.55
CA CYS A 426 24.51 -1.68 22.11
C CYS A 426 23.50 -2.00 23.23
N ASP A 427 22.74 -3.09 23.09
CA ASP A 427 21.71 -3.56 24.03
C ASP A 427 22.22 -3.65 25.48
N HIS A 428 23.50 -4.01 25.72
CA HIS A 428 24.04 -4.04 27.07
C HIS A 428 23.91 -2.69 27.81
N LEU A 429 24.03 -1.56 27.10
CA LEU A 429 23.86 -0.22 27.65
C LEU A 429 22.38 0.18 27.75
N TYR A 430 21.56 -0.16 26.76
CA TYR A 430 20.12 0.15 26.78
C TYR A 430 19.37 -0.67 27.83
N THR A 431 19.61 -1.98 27.90
CA THR A 431 19.20 -2.86 29.02
C THR A 431 19.68 -2.30 30.37
N HIS A 432 20.91 -1.75 30.47
CA HIS A 432 21.37 -1.11 31.70
C HIS A 432 20.57 0.16 32.06
N TYR A 433 20.23 1.00 31.09
CA TYR A 433 19.34 2.15 31.30
C TYR A 433 17.90 1.71 31.69
N LEU A 434 17.35 0.69 31.03
CA LEU A 434 16.02 0.15 31.31
C LEU A 434 15.91 -0.43 32.73
N ASN A 435 16.94 -1.09 33.24
CA ASN A 435 16.96 -1.63 34.60
C ASN A 435 16.97 -0.57 35.72
N HIS A 436 17.30 0.69 35.40
CA HIS A 436 17.41 1.80 36.36
C HIS A 436 16.42 2.95 36.09
N GLY A 437 15.82 2.96 34.90
CA GLY A 437 14.88 3.98 34.45
C GLY A 437 13.43 3.48 34.41
N GLN A 438 12.52 4.41 34.18
CA GLN A 438 11.15 4.07 33.79
C GLN A 438 11.09 3.90 32.26
N LEU A 439 10.44 2.82 31.79
CA LEU A 439 10.13 2.64 30.37
C LEU A 439 9.04 3.63 29.92
N ALA A 440 9.17 4.16 28.70
CA ALA A 440 8.12 4.86 28.00
C ALA A 440 7.16 3.87 27.33
N ASP A 441 6.01 3.60 27.95
CA ASP A 441 4.89 2.86 27.34
C ASP A 441 4.16 3.74 26.30
N ILE A 442 4.88 4.07 25.22
CA ILE A 442 4.43 4.92 24.11
C ILE A 442 4.82 4.21 22.81
N SER A 443 3.84 3.92 21.96
CA SER A 443 4.01 3.19 20.70
C SER A 443 3.59 4.04 19.48
N ALA A 444 4.24 3.84 18.34
CA ALA A 444 3.88 4.49 17.07
C ALA A 444 3.40 3.53 15.97
N GLU A 445 3.68 2.22 16.10
CA GLU A 445 3.49 1.24 15.04
C GLU A 445 2.15 0.48 15.18
N PRO A 446 1.51 0.07 14.06
CA PRO A 446 0.29 -0.74 14.12
C PRO A 446 0.50 -2.10 14.81
N PRO A 447 -0.49 -2.62 15.55
CA PRO A 447 -1.83 -2.06 15.81
C PRO A 447 -1.89 -1.22 17.10
N HIS A 448 -0.76 -0.82 17.69
CA HIS A 448 -0.70 -0.22 19.03
C HIS A 448 -0.48 1.30 19.03
N GLN A 449 -0.67 1.95 17.87
CA GLN A 449 -0.41 3.38 17.66
C GLN A 449 -1.06 4.28 18.72
N ASP A 450 -0.23 4.96 19.50
CA ASP A 450 -0.68 5.87 20.53
C ASP A 450 -0.99 7.27 20.00
N CYS A 451 -1.84 7.94 20.77
CA CYS A 451 -2.05 9.38 20.77
C CYS A 451 -1.65 9.89 22.15
N VAL A 452 -0.51 10.59 22.23
CA VAL A 452 -0.01 11.14 23.50
C VAL A 452 -0.69 12.48 23.74
N VAL A 453 -1.48 12.56 24.80
CA VAL A 453 -2.28 13.75 25.14
C VAL A 453 -1.65 14.47 26.32
N LEU A 454 -1.19 15.69 26.07
CA LEU A 454 -0.71 16.60 27.11
C LEU A 454 -1.79 17.61 27.43
N ASP A 455 -2.60 17.26 28.41
CA ASP A 455 -3.59 18.15 29.01
C ASP A 455 -3.18 18.55 30.43
N THR A 456 -3.21 19.86 30.70
CA THR A 456 -2.72 20.42 31.95
C THR A 456 -3.64 20.15 33.14
N ASP A 457 -4.96 20.07 32.93
CA ASP A 457 -5.89 19.75 34.02
C ASP A 457 -5.84 18.25 34.35
N VAL A 458 -5.69 17.37 33.37
CA VAL A 458 -5.44 15.93 33.62
C VAL A 458 -4.09 15.71 34.31
N PHE A 459 -3.04 16.44 33.91
CA PHE A 459 -1.72 16.34 34.55
C PHE A 459 -1.72 16.80 36.02
N MET A 460 -2.49 17.85 36.33
CA MET A 460 -2.55 18.41 37.68
C MET A 460 -3.52 17.66 38.61
N ASN A 461 -4.65 17.18 38.09
CA ASN A 461 -5.73 16.57 38.89
C ASN A 461 -5.85 15.04 38.74
N GLY A 462 -5.12 14.42 37.81
CA GLY A 462 -5.15 12.99 37.53
C GLY A 462 -6.21 12.53 36.52
N PRO A 463 -6.25 11.24 36.18
CA PRO A 463 -7.11 10.70 35.10
C PRO A 463 -8.61 10.86 35.38
N GLU A 464 -9.03 10.99 36.65
CA GLU A 464 -10.42 11.32 37.02
C GLU A 464 -10.89 12.70 36.51
N TYR A 465 -10.00 13.51 35.91
CA TYR A 465 -10.36 14.77 35.28
C TYR A 465 -10.67 14.65 33.77
N ILE A 466 -10.38 13.52 33.12
CA ILE A 466 -10.57 13.35 31.67
C ILE A 466 -12.02 13.63 31.24
N ASP A 467 -13.00 13.07 31.96
CA ASP A 467 -14.44 13.29 31.69
C ASP A 467 -14.92 14.71 32.05
N LYS A 468 -14.11 15.49 32.78
CA LYS A 468 -14.39 16.87 33.21
C LYS A 468 -13.79 17.91 32.26
N LEU A 469 -12.97 17.51 31.29
CA LEU A 469 -12.43 18.40 30.25
C LEU A 469 -13.54 19.06 29.44
N SER A 470 -13.32 20.30 29.00
CA SER A 470 -14.34 21.04 28.25
C SER A 470 -14.69 20.34 26.92
N PRO A 471 -15.93 20.46 26.41
CA PRO A 471 -16.33 19.82 25.14
C PRO A 471 -15.45 20.20 23.94
N ILE A 472 -14.84 21.39 23.95
CA ILE A 472 -13.91 21.84 22.92
C ILE A 472 -12.61 21.03 22.98
N ILE A 473 -12.05 20.82 24.17
CA ILE A 473 -10.83 20.01 24.36
C ILE A 473 -11.11 18.53 24.07
N GLN A 474 -12.22 17.97 24.56
CA GLN A 474 -12.63 16.61 24.21
C GLN A 474 -12.79 16.43 22.68
N SER A 475 -13.37 17.42 22.00
CA SER A 475 -13.50 17.42 20.54
C SER A 475 -12.14 17.48 19.83
N ARG A 476 -11.21 18.36 20.26
CA ARG A 476 -9.84 18.42 19.72
C ARG A 476 -9.09 17.11 19.90
N ILE A 477 -9.12 16.51 21.10
CA ILE A 477 -8.51 15.21 21.38
C ILE A 477 -9.12 14.13 20.48
N LYS A 478 -10.44 14.11 20.28
CA LYS A 478 -11.09 13.17 19.36
C LYS A 478 -10.67 13.40 17.91
N GLN A 479 -10.64 14.65 17.45
CA GLN A 479 -10.25 15.02 16.07
C GLN A 479 -8.77 14.71 15.78
N PHE A 480 -7.88 14.77 16.77
CA PHE A 480 -6.45 14.49 16.57
C PHE A 480 -6.13 12.99 16.71
N CYS A 481 -6.65 12.35 17.76
CA CYS A 481 -6.33 10.95 18.03
C CYS A 481 -7.06 9.98 17.08
N GLY A 482 -8.30 10.29 16.69
CA GLY A 482 -9.21 9.27 16.15
C GLY A 482 -9.39 8.11 17.14
N ASP A 483 -9.34 6.88 16.63
CA ASP A 483 -9.51 5.65 17.41
C ASP A 483 -8.24 5.18 18.15
N ARG A 484 -7.10 5.87 17.99
CA ARG A 484 -5.83 5.56 18.69
C ARG A 484 -5.98 5.52 20.21
N ARG A 485 -5.18 4.68 20.88
CA ARG A 485 -5.07 4.60 22.35
C ARG A 485 -4.60 5.96 22.87
N LYS A 486 -5.30 6.50 23.86
CA LYS A 486 -5.06 7.85 24.39
C LYS A 486 -4.20 7.76 25.64
N VAL A 487 -2.92 8.08 25.50
CA VAL A 487 -1.93 8.05 26.58
C VAL A 487 -1.83 9.45 27.17
N TYR A 488 -2.51 9.67 28.30
CA TYR A 488 -2.47 10.96 29.00
C TYR A 488 -1.17 11.09 29.78
N TYR A 489 -0.38 12.11 29.42
CA TYR A 489 0.89 12.40 30.07
C TYR A 489 0.67 12.82 31.52
N ASN A 490 1.40 12.21 32.45
CA ASN A 490 1.12 12.26 33.88
C ASN A 490 2.39 12.51 34.72
N ARG A 491 2.19 12.76 36.02
CA ARG A 491 3.28 13.03 36.98
C ARG A 491 4.30 11.90 37.06
N THR A 492 3.90 10.64 36.96
CA THR A 492 4.83 9.49 36.98
C THR A 492 5.85 9.59 35.83
N MET A 493 5.38 9.85 34.61
CA MET A 493 6.25 10.09 33.44
C MET A 493 7.10 11.37 33.57
N HIS A 494 6.56 12.42 34.19
CA HIS A 494 7.25 13.71 34.33
C HIS A 494 8.33 13.70 35.44
N ASP A 495 8.08 13.02 36.55
CA ASP A 495 8.90 13.07 37.76
C ASP A 495 9.94 11.94 37.84
N ALA A 496 9.82 10.88 37.03
CA ALA A 496 10.81 9.80 36.92
C ALA A 496 12.25 10.35 36.74
N PRO A 497 13.25 9.94 37.55
CA PRO A 497 14.62 10.46 37.44
C PRO A 497 15.28 10.15 36.08
N LEU A 498 15.10 8.93 35.59
CA LEU A 498 15.52 8.46 34.27
C LEU A 498 14.28 7.93 33.52
N TRP A 499 14.08 8.39 32.30
CA TRP A 499 13.02 7.92 31.39
C TRP A 499 13.70 7.34 30.14
N HIS A 500 13.31 6.13 29.74
CA HIS A 500 13.96 5.36 28.68
C HIS A 500 12.98 4.98 27.56
N PHE A 501 13.39 5.13 26.31
CA PHE A 501 12.61 4.82 25.12
C PHE A 501 13.27 3.68 24.32
N GLU A 502 12.67 2.49 24.38
CA GLU A 502 13.09 1.22 23.75
C GLU A 502 12.73 1.20 22.24
N THR A 503 13.26 2.15 21.45
CA THR A 503 12.78 2.38 20.06
C THR A 503 13.29 1.37 19.01
N LEU A 504 14.21 0.46 19.39
CA LEU A 504 14.57 -0.70 18.56
C LEU A 504 13.47 -1.78 18.56
N ASP A 505 12.72 -1.92 19.66
CA ASP A 505 11.62 -2.87 19.72
C ASP A 505 10.39 -2.35 18.94
N LEU A 506 9.89 -3.14 18.00
CA LEU A 506 8.73 -2.81 17.17
C LEU A 506 7.45 -2.47 17.97
N ARG A 507 7.37 -2.84 19.26
CA ARG A 507 6.31 -2.45 20.20
C ARG A 507 6.37 -0.98 20.58
N TYR A 508 7.56 -0.39 20.73
CA TYR A 508 7.77 0.99 21.23
C TYR A 508 8.51 1.90 20.24
N ARG A 509 8.88 1.35 19.07
CA ARG A 509 9.45 2.06 17.93
C ARG A 509 8.71 3.37 17.64
N MET A 510 9.48 4.44 17.44
CA MET A 510 8.99 5.81 17.27
C MET A 510 9.06 6.28 15.80
N LEU A 511 8.69 5.42 14.86
CA LEU A 511 8.56 5.80 13.45
C LEU A 511 7.29 6.62 13.23
N VAL A 512 7.31 7.89 13.62
CA VAL A 512 6.19 8.84 13.54
C VAL A 512 6.65 10.28 13.69
N HIS A 513 5.92 11.23 13.09
CA HIS A 513 6.20 12.66 13.29
C HIS A 513 5.69 13.14 14.66
N PHE A 514 6.41 14.07 15.28
CA PHE A 514 6.07 14.51 16.64
C PHE A 514 4.67 15.14 16.77
N TYR A 515 4.25 15.90 15.76
CA TYR A 515 2.91 16.50 15.62
C TYR A 515 1.84 15.53 15.07
N SER A 516 2.17 14.26 14.79
CA SER A 516 1.17 13.23 14.50
C SER A 516 0.97 12.26 15.67
N GLN A 517 2.02 11.98 16.47
CA GLN A 517 1.87 11.20 17.71
C GLN A 517 1.30 12.03 18.87
N THR A 518 1.72 13.29 19.02
CA THR A 518 1.50 14.08 20.24
C THR A 518 0.60 15.29 20.00
N ILE A 519 -0.37 15.52 20.90
CA ILE A 519 -1.17 16.76 20.98
C ILE A 519 -1.01 17.42 22.35
N ILE A 520 -0.70 18.71 22.36
CA ILE A 520 -0.84 19.56 23.55
C ILE A 520 -2.18 20.30 23.46
N THR A 521 -3.00 20.24 24.52
CA THR A 521 -4.38 20.77 24.44
C THR A 521 -4.46 22.29 24.46
N ASP A 522 -3.43 22.95 25.01
CA ASP A 522 -3.17 24.39 24.85
C ASP A 522 -2.47 24.65 23.49
N PRO A 523 -3.14 25.29 22.52
CA PRO A 523 -2.59 25.49 21.17
C PRO A 523 -1.42 26.47 21.12
N VAL A 524 -1.27 27.37 22.10
CA VAL A 524 -0.14 28.30 22.17
C VAL A 524 1.15 27.53 22.44
N ILE A 525 1.06 26.52 23.30
CA ILE A 525 2.16 25.62 23.66
C ILE A 525 2.41 24.58 22.57
N ASP A 526 1.35 24.02 21.96
CA ASP A 526 1.45 23.10 20.81
C ASP A 526 2.20 23.75 19.62
N ASN A 527 1.76 24.95 19.22
CA ASN A 527 2.38 25.73 18.16
C ASN A 527 3.80 26.18 18.55
N PHE A 528 4.07 26.52 19.82
CA PHE A 528 5.43 26.78 20.28
C PHE A 528 6.37 25.59 20.03
N TYR A 529 5.94 24.36 20.32
CA TYR A 529 6.82 23.20 20.11
C TYR A 529 7.02 22.83 18.63
N LYS A 530 6.03 23.07 17.78
CA LYS A 530 6.20 23.01 16.31
C LYS A 530 7.26 23.99 15.83
N ARG A 531 7.25 25.23 16.33
CA ARG A 531 8.30 26.24 16.06
C ARG A 531 9.65 25.88 16.71
N PHE A 532 9.66 25.30 17.90
CA PHE A 532 10.88 24.86 18.60
C PHE A 532 11.69 23.87 17.74
N ILE A 533 11.04 22.84 17.19
CA ILE A 533 11.72 21.86 16.33
C ILE A 533 12.21 22.53 15.03
N ARG A 534 11.36 23.33 14.35
CA ARG A 534 11.74 24.14 13.17
C ARG A 534 12.96 25.02 13.43
N ASP A 535 12.96 25.76 14.54
CA ASP A 535 13.95 26.80 14.80
C ASP A 535 15.26 26.28 15.40
N TYR A 536 15.35 24.99 15.79
CA TYR A 536 16.57 24.38 16.36
C TYR A 536 17.17 23.22 15.54
N LEU A 537 16.38 22.37 14.87
CA LEU A 537 16.93 21.26 14.08
C LEU A 537 17.38 21.74 12.69
N ARG A 538 18.54 22.39 12.67
CA ARG A 538 19.21 22.93 11.48
C ARG A 538 20.48 22.14 11.22
N TYR A 539 20.71 21.77 9.95
CA TYR A 539 21.99 21.16 9.57
C TYR A 539 23.16 22.13 9.74
N HIS A 540 24.36 21.58 9.93
CA HIS A 540 25.60 22.35 10.00
C HIS A 540 25.83 23.24 8.77
N ASN A 541 26.63 24.30 8.94
CA ASN A 541 26.86 25.29 7.90
C ASN A 541 27.41 24.69 6.59
N GLU A 542 28.26 23.64 6.62
CA GLU A 542 28.77 23.06 5.36
C GLU A 542 27.66 22.52 4.45
N VAL A 543 26.67 21.83 5.04
CA VAL A 543 25.51 21.25 4.34
C VAL A 543 24.66 22.36 3.74
N MET A 544 24.35 23.38 4.55
CA MET A 544 23.61 24.57 4.11
C MET A 544 24.33 25.32 2.99
N CYS A 545 25.63 25.50 3.11
CA CYS A 545 26.44 26.25 2.15
C CYS A 545 26.64 25.47 0.84
N ALA A 546 26.84 24.15 0.88
CA ALA A 546 26.85 23.31 -0.31
C ALA A 546 25.51 23.38 -1.05
N ALA A 547 24.39 23.24 -0.34
CA ALA A 547 23.06 23.39 -0.94
C ALA A 547 22.86 24.79 -1.55
N GLY A 548 23.25 25.85 -0.84
CA GLY A 548 23.09 27.24 -1.32
C GLY A 548 23.91 27.54 -2.57
N LYS A 549 25.12 26.98 -2.69
CA LYS A 549 25.94 27.04 -3.91
C LYS A 549 25.22 26.38 -5.10
N ILE A 550 24.67 25.17 -4.89
CA ILE A 550 23.95 24.41 -5.93
C ILE A 550 22.68 25.14 -6.37
N ILE A 551 21.87 25.64 -5.43
CA ILE A 551 20.62 26.36 -5.73
C ILE A 551 20.91 27.60 -6.57
N LEU A 552 21.96 28.37 -6.25
CA LEU A 552 22.37 29.53 -7.05
C LEU A 552 22.88 29.14 -8.45
N ALA A 553 23.51 27.97 -8.60
CA ALA A 553 23.93 27.47 -9.91
C ALA A 553 22.73 27.05 -10.78
N LEU A 554 21.78 26.29 -10.22
CA LEU A 554 20.53 25.91 -10.87
C LEU A 554 19.70 27.14 -11.29
N GLN A 555 19.65 28.15 -10.42
CA GLN A 555 18.98 29.41 -10.68
C GLN A 555 19.64 30.23 -11.79
N TYR A 556 20.98 30.30 -11.81
CA TYR A 556 21.74 30.93 -12.90
C TYR A 556 21.56 30.16 -14.23
N GLU A 557 21.56 28.83 -14.21
CA GLU A 557 21.37 27.98 -15.39
C GLU A 557 19.98 28.19 -16.02
N GLY A 558 18.92 28.20 -15.20
CA GLY A 558 17.57 28.54 -15.65
C GLY A 558 17.47 29.92 -16.27
N TYR A 559 18.15 30.92 -15.68
CA TYR A 559 18.21 32.27 -16.26
C TYR A 559 18.94 32.32 -17.61
N ALA A 560 20.10 31.66 -17.71
CA ALA A 560 20.94 31.69 -18.91
C ALA A 560 20.27 31.00 -20.11
N ARG A 561 19.29 30.12 -19.88
CA ARG A 561 18.40 29.55 -20.91
C ARG A 561 17.31 30.53 -21.36
N ASP A 562 16.61 31.16 -20.41
CA ASP A 562 15.36 31.90 -20.71
C ASP A 562 15.58 33.35 -21.17
N SER A 563 16.82 33.83 -21.16
CA SER A 563 17.19 35.24 -21.35
C SER A 563 17.16 35.74 -22.80
N THR A 564 15.97 35.72 -23.41
CA THR A 564 15.66 36.54 -24.60
C THR A 564 15.60 38.03 -24.23
N VAL A 565 16.78 38.69 -24.26
CA VAL A 565 17.01 40.16 -24.21
C VAL A 565 16.11 40.93 -23.24
N GLY A 566 16.48 40.92 -21.95
CA GLY A 566 15.91 41.84 -20.94
C GLY A 566 15.18 41.18 -19.77
N ALA A 567 15.05 39.85 -19.78
CA ALA A 567 14.55 39.10 -18.62
C ALA A 567 15.43 39.30 -17.38
N SER A 568 14.82 39.22 -16.20
CA SER A 568 15.48 38.95 -14.91
C SER A 568 15.23 37.51 -14.48
N MET A 569 15.93 37.02 -13.45
CA MET A 569 15.55 35.77 -12.80
C MET A 569 14.11 35.86 -12.25
N ASP A 570 13.22 35.00 -12.77
CA ASP A 570 11.85 34.82 -12.29
C ASP A 570 11.87 33.99 -11.00
N LEU A 571 12.18 34.66 -9.88
CA LEU A 571 12.07 34.10 -8.54
C LEU A 571 10.85 34.67 -7.82
N ASP A 572 10.21 33.84 -7.02
CA ASP A 572 9.13 34.23 -6.14
C ASP A 572 9.59 35.10 -4.96
N SER A 573 8.63 35.55 -4.15
CA SER A 573 8.91 36.43 -3.02
C SER A 573 9.73 35.79 -1.89
N GLU A 574 9.92 34.46 -1.88
CA GLU A 574 10.74 33.69 -0.93
C GLU A 574 12.03 33.14 -1.60
N LEU A 575 12.39 33.62 -2.80
CA LEU A 575 13.57 33.25 -3.60
C LEU A 575 13.56 31.81 -4.15
N VAL A 576 12.38 31.28 -4.46
CA VAL A 576 12.18 30.01 -5.19
C VAL A 576 12.02 30.30 -6.68
N GLY A 577 12.64 29.50 -7.56
CA GLY A 577 12.51 29.64 -9.01
C GLY A 577 13.71 29.10 -9.79
N GLY A 578 13.73 29.30 -11.11
CA GLY A 578 14.80 28.90 -12.03
C GLY A 578 14.85 27.40 -12.41
N TYR A 579 14.47 26.51 -11.49
CA TYR A 579 14.45 25.06 -11.68
C TYR A 579 13.24 24.44 -10.94
N SER A 580 12.94 23.17 -11.23
CA SER A 580 12.05 22.31 -10.43
C SER A 580 12.77 21.01 -10.08
N SER A 581 12.15 20.13 -9.29
CA SER A 581 12.89 19.07 -8.58
C SER A 581 12.12 17.77 -8.38
N LEU A 582 12.87 16.67 -8.29
CA LEU A 582 12.36 15.33 -8.02
C LEU A 582 13.17 14.67 -6.89
N HIS A 583 12.53 13.80 -6.10
CA HIS A 583 13.22 12.83 -5.27
C HIS A 583 12.80 11.40 -5.64
N ILE A 584 13.74 10.67 -6.25
CA ILE A 584 13.55 9.34 -6.83
C ILE A 584 14.29 8.29 -6.00
N ARG A 585 13.56 7.42 -5.30
CA ARG A 585 14.08 6.40 -4.37
C ARG A 585 13.84 4.99 -4.93
N ARG A 586 14.88 4.31 -5.39
CA ARG A 586 14.79 3.01 -6.08
C ARG A 586 15.38 1.83 -5.33
N GLY A 587 16.41 2.03 -4.51
CA GLY A 587 17.28 0.98 -3.97
C GLY A 587 16.59 -0.02 -3.04
N ASP A 588 16.74 0.16 -1.73
CA ASP A 588 16.21 -0.71 -0.68
C ASP A 588 14.74 -0.49 -0.33
N LEU A 589 14.07 0.52 -0.92
CA LEU A 589 12.66 0.83 -0.66
C LEU A 589 11.79 -0.43 -0.77
N GLN A 590 11.03 -0.75 0.27
CA GLN A 590 10.31 -2.04 0.35
C GLN A 590 9.04 -2.11 -0.49
N TYR A 591 8.42 -0.95 -0.74
CA TYR A 591 7.23 -0.76 -1.57
C TYR A 591 7.63 -0.84 -3.06
N LYS A 592 7.05 -1.77 -3.80
CA LYS A 592 7.33 -2.01 -5.23
C LYS A 592 6.41 -1.20 -6.14
N GLU A 593 5.20 -0.97 -5.67
CA GLU A 593 4.13 -0.15 -6.26
C GLU A 593 4.52 1.32 -6.51
N VAL A 594 5.66 1.77 -5.98
CA VAL A 594 6.24 3.11 -6.18
C VAL A 594 7.64 3.09 -6.83
N LYS A 595 8.09 1.93 -7.34
CA LYS A 595 9.40 1.75 -8.01
C LYS A 595 9.29 1.80 -9.53
N PHE A 596 8.78 2.93 -10.01
CA PHE A 596 8.59 3.20 -11.43
C PHE A 596 9.90 3.13 -12.24
N SER A 597 9.77 2.94 -13.55
CA SER A 597 10.82 3.17 -14.55
C SER A 597 11.09 4.67 -14.76
N ALA A 598 12.15 5.04 -15.50
CA ALA A 598 12.44 6.47 -15.75
C ALA A 598 11.46 7.10 -16.74
N ALA A 599 10.93 6.31 -17.69
CA ALA A 599 9.89 6.75 -18.63
C ALA A 599 8.57 7.05 -17.90
N GLU A 600 8.22 6.19 -16.95
CA GLU A 600 7.03 6.25 -16.09
C GLU A 600 7.16 7.35 -15.02
N TRP A 601 8.35 7.54 -14.44
CA TRP A 601 8.64 8.71 -13.59
C TRP A 601 8.42 10.04 -14.32
N TYR A 602 8.67 10.08 -15.64
CA TYR A 602 8.32 11.24 -16.46
C TYR A 602 6.82 11.29 -16.76
N GLU A 603 6.21 10.21 -17.27
CA GLU A 603 4.76 10.15 -17.58
C GLU A 603 3.90 10.57 -16.38
N ASN A 604 4.18 10.03 -15.21
CA ASN A 604 3.46 10.32 -13.97
C ASN A 604 3.80 11.73 -13.40
N THR A 605 4.57 12.57 -14.10
CA THR A 605 4.89 13.95 -13.69
C THR A 605 4.97 14.96 -14.86
N GLU A 606 4.66 14.58 -16.11
CA GLU A 606 4.95 15.44 -17.26
C GLU A 606 4.11 16.73 -17.29
N GLU A 607 2.95 16.75 -16.62
CA GLU A 607 2.07 17.92 -16.60
C GLU A 607 2.47 19.02 -15.58
N ILE A 608 3.48 18.77 -14.73
CA ILE A 608 3.93 19.74 -13.72
C ILE A 608 5.25 20.45 -14.07
N TRP A 609 5.97 19.99 -15.09
CA TRP A 609 7.21 20.61 -15.57
C TRP A 609 6.92 21.62 -16.68
N LYS A 610 7.60 22.78 -16.69
CA LYS A 610 7.61 23.62 -17.92
C LYS A 610 8.45 22.92 -19.00
N PRO A 611 8.10 23.03 -20.29
CA PRO A 611 8.97 22.59 -21.38
C PRO A 611 10.37 23.18 -21.24
N ASN A 612 11.39 22.33 -21.38
CA ASN A 612 12.82 22.67 -21.23
C ASN A 612 13.28 23.12 -19.82
N GLU A 613 12.46 23.04 -18.76
CA GLU A 613 12.84 23.46 -17.40
C GLU A 613 14.08 22.71 -16.87
N VAL A 614 14.89 23.33 -16.00
CA VAL A 614 15.98 22.59 -15.33
C VAL A 614 15.36 21.72 -14.25
N LEU A 615 15.70 20.43 -14.21
CA LEU A 615 15.18 19.48 -13.21
C LEU A 615 16.30 18.92 -12.34
N TYR A 616 16.28 19.26 -11.06
CA TYR A 616 17.20 18.71 -10.07
C TYR A 616 16.67 17.38 -9.51
N ILE A 617 17.46 16.31 -9.59
CA ILE A 617 17.07 14.96 -9.18
C ILE A 617 17.92 14.51 -7.99
N ALA A 618 17.32 14.55 -6.80
CA ALA A 618 17.81 13.83 -5.63
C ALA A 618 17.49 12.34 -5.80
N THR A 619 18.49 11.46 -5.74
CA THR A 619 18.25 10.02 -5.99
C THR A 619 19.35 9.12 -5.43
N ASP A 620 18.98 7.88 -5.10
CA ASP A 620 19.90 6.78 -4.82
C ASP A 620 20.28 5.99 -6.11
N GLU A 621 19.72 6.33 -7.26
CA GLU A 621 20.05 5.71 -8.55
C GLU A 621 21.37 6.27 -9.12
N ASN A 622 22.40 5.43 -9.11
CA ASN A 622 23.74 5.78 -9.59
C ASN A 622 23.99 5.39 -11.06
N TYR A 623 23.15 4.53 -11.66
CA TYR A 623 23.27 4.13 -13.06
C TYR A 623 22.69 5.21 -13.98
N ARG A 624 23.51 6.21 -14.33
CA ARG A 624 23.14 7.37 -15.16
C ARG A 624 22.31 7.04 -16.43
N PRO A 625 22.56 5.96 -17.20
CA PRO A 625 21.74 5.62 -18.37
C PRO A 625 20.31 5.19 -18.06
N TRP A 626 19.96 4.87 -16.79
CA TRP A 626 18.56 4.67 -16.40
C TRP A 626 17.69 5.89 -16.73
N PHE A 627 18.25 7.10 -16.61
CA PHE A 627 17.57 8.36 -16.89
C PHE A 627 17.42 8.69 -18.38
N ASP A 628 17.96 7.88 -19.29
CA ASP A 628 17.98 8.25 -20.72
C ASP A 628 16.57 8.29 -21.33
N ASP A 629 15.62 7.50 -20.82
CA ASP A 629 14.22 7.58 -21.26
C ASP A 629 13.49 8.83 -20.73
N PHE A 630 13.88 9.32 -19.54
CA PHE A 630 13.41 10.61 -19.02
C PHE A 630 13.93 11.76 -19.91
N LYS A 631 15.23 11.73 -20.26
CA LYS A 631 15.90 12.73 -21.14
C LYS A 631 15.40 12.74 -22.58
N LYS A 632 14.85 11.62 -23.09
CA LYS A 632 14.26 11.57 -24.43
C LYS A 632 12.94 12.35 -24.52
N LYS A 633 12.24 12.53 -23.41
CA LYS A 633 10.96 13.22 -23.33
C LYS A 633 11.09 14.63 -22.76
N HIS A 634 11.82 14.77 -21.66
CA HIS A 634 12.16 16.08 -21.10
C HIS A 634 13.34 16.69 -21.87
N ALA A 635 13.06 17.68 -22.72
CA ALA A 635 14.08 18.40 -23.49
C ALA A 635 14.85 19.46 -22.67
N GLY A 636 14.65 19.50 -21.34
CA GLY A 636 15.43 20.32 -20.42
C GLY A 636 16.54 19.54 -19.71
N GLU A 637 17.48 20.27 -19.11
CA GLU A 637 18.64 19.68 -18.46
C GLU A 637 18.27 18.98 -17.14
N LEU A 638 18.66 17.71 -17.00
CA LEU A 638 18.61 16.97 -15.73
C LEU A 638 19.92 17.20 -14.98
N ARG A 639 19.82 17.54 -13.70
CA ARG A 639 20.96 17.86 -12.82
C ARG A 639 20.92 17.02 -11.54
N TYR A 640 22.08 16.65 -11.04
CA TYR A 640 22.25 15.81 -9.85
C TYR A 640 23.34 16.39 -8.94
N LEU A 641 23.39 15.95 -7.67
CA LEU A 641 24.41 16.38 -6.70
C LEU A 641 25.86 16.24 -7.22
N SER A 642 26.14 15.17 -7.99
CA SER A 642 27.46 14.90 -8.60
C SER A 642 27.95 15.99 -9.54
N ASP A 643 27.04 16.71 -10.17
CA ASP A 643 27.37 17.62 -11.27
C ASP A 643 27.94 18.94 -10.73
N TYR A 644 27.73 19.18 -9.43
CA TYR A 644 28.21 20.33 -8.67
C TYR A 644 29.41 19.99 -7.78
N LYS A 645 30.08 18.87 -8.03
CA LYS A 645 31.21 18.38 -7.22
C LYS A 645 32.31 19.44 -7.05
N GLU A 646 32.77 20.01 -8.17
CA GLU A 646 33.82 21.04 -8.22
C GLU A 646 33.31 22.40 -7.72
N LEU A 647 32.04 22.71 -7.95
CA LEU A 647 31.40 23.95 -7.47
C LEU A 647 31.35 24.00 -5.93
N THR A 648 30.99 22.89 -5.30
CA THR A 648 30.73 22.83 -3.86
C THR A 648 31.92 22.42 -3.02
N ASP A 649 32.89 21.72 -3.61
CA ASP A 649 33.99 20.99 -2.95
C ASP A 649 33.53 19.74 -2.16
N LEU A 650 32.68 18.91 -2.79
CA LEU A 650 32.10 17.72 -2.14
C LEU A 650 33.17 16.73 -1.64
N ASP A 651 34.34 16.62 -2.28
CA ASP A 651 35.37 15.67 -1.84
C ASP A 651 35.85 15.93 -0.40
N ASN A 652 35.78 17.18 0.05
CA ASN A 652 36.15 17.61 1.41
C ASN A 652 34.97 17.63 2.42
N ILE A 653 33.73 17.43 1.96
CA ILE A 653 32.51 17.29 2.78
C ILE A 653 32.30 15.81 3.14
N ASP A 654 31.74 15.46 4.31
CA ASP A 654 31.46 14.05 4.64
C ASP A 654 30.44 13.44 3.64
N ILE A 655 30.73 12.24 3.14
CA ILE A 655 29.82 11.57 2.19
C ILE A 655 28.49 11.22 2.85
N THR A 656 28.48 11.00 4.16
CA THR A 656 27.24 10.69 4.90
C THR A 656 26.24 11.85 4.89
N VAL A 657 26.70 13.10 4.75
CA VAL A 657 25.81 14.29 4.75
C VAL A 657 25.28 14.67 3.36
N TYR A 658 25.67 13.96 2.29
CA TYR A 658 25.24 14.27 0.92
C TYR A 658 23.71 14.28 0.75
N GLY A 659 23.01 13.30 1.35
CA GLY A 659 21.54 13.25 1.32
C GLY A 659 20.86 14.44 2.01
N LEU A 660 21.57 15.14 2.91
CA LEU A 660 21.08 16.35 3.57
C LEU A 660 21.19 17.58 2.66
N ILE A 661 22.23 17.60 1.80
CA ILE A 661 22.40 18.60 0.74
C ILE A 661 21.29 18.42 -0.30
N ASP A 662 21.08 17.18 -0.80
CA ASP A 662 19.99 16.84 -1.72
C ASP A 662 18.62 17.25 -1.18
N THR A 663 18.36 16.97 0.11
CA THR A 663 17.15 17.39 0.82
C THR A 663 16.91 18.90 0.72
N LEU A 664 17.95 19.71 1.01
CA LEU A 664 17.84 21.16 0.93
C LEU A 664 17.64 21.65 -0.52
N VAL A 665 18.39 21.13 -1.48
CA VAL A 665 18.28 21.55 -2.90
C VAL A 665 16.91 21.20 -3.48
N ALA A 666 16.39 19.99 -3.23
CA ALA A 666 15.06 19.59 -3.65
C ALA A 666 13.94 20.39 -2.94
N SER A 667 14.14 20.79 -1.68
CA SER A 667 13.19 21.66 -0.97
C SER A 667 13.08 23.09 -1.52
N ARG A 668 13.90 23.45 -2.53
CA ARG A 668 14.00 24.80 -3.09
C ARG A 668 13.72 24.90 -4.60
N GLY A 669 13.44 23.79 -5.29
CA GLY A 669 12.91 23.80 -6.66
C GLY A 669 11.48 24.32 -6.71
N THR A 670 11.03 24.89 -7.82
CA THR A 670 9.70 25.53 -7.91
C THR A 670 8.58 24.50 -7.68
N MET A 671 8.53 23.46 -8.50
CA MET A 671 7.69 22.27 -8.28
C MET A 671 8.55 21.15 -7.68
N PHE A 672 7.93 20.26 -6.90
CA PHE A 672 8.57 19.06 -6.36
C PHE A 672 7.72 17.80 -6.58
N ALA A 673 8.34 16.73 -7.06
CA ALA A 673 7.75 15.39 -7.12
C ALA A 673 8.53 14.39 -6.24
N GLY A 674 7.90 13.87 -5.19
CA GLY A 674 8.49 12.88 -4.31
C GLY A 674 8.14 11.42 -4.65
N THR A 675 8.99 10.49 -4.24
CA THR A 675 8.61 9.07 -4.15
C THR A 675 7.67 8.88 -2.96
N TRP A 676 6.51 8.25 -3.14
CA TRP A 676 5.57 7.94 -2.05
C TRP A 676 6.15 6.87 -1.10
N PHE A 677 5.62 6.80 0.13
CA PHE A 677 6.17 6.07 1.29
C PHE A 677 7.60 6.50 1.73
N SER A 678 8.29 7.40 1.03
CA SER A 678 9.64 7.83 1.40
C SER A 678 9.64 8.92 2.48
N THR A 679 10.19 8.61 3.65
CA THR A 679 10.40 9.59 4.74
C THR A 679 11.37 10.72 4.36
N PHE A 680 12.18 10.52 3.31
CA PHE A 680 13.02 11.56 2.69
C PHE A 680 12.19 12.54 1.85
N SER A 681 11.30 12.04 0.98
CA SER A 681 10.33 12.90 0.27
C SER A 681 9.44 13.68 1.23
N GLY A 682 9.00 13.03 2.31
CA GLY A 682 8.24 13.68 3.38
C GLY A 682 9.00 14.87 3.96
N TYR A 683 10.25 14.68 4.39
CA TYR A 683 11.00 15.80 4.98
C TYR A 683 11.25 16.96 4.01
N ILE A 684 11.46 16.68 2.71
CA ILE A 684 11.52 17.74 1.68
C ILE A 684 10.22 18.57 1.66
N ILE A 685 9.05 17.92 1.66
CA ILE A 685 7.74 18.59 1.67
C ILE A 685 7.56 19.44 2.94
N ARG A 686 8.04 18.95 4.10
CA ARG A 686 8.02 19.73 5.35
C ARG A 686 8.88 21.00 5.28
N LEU A 687 10.09 20.89 4.73
CA LEU A 687 10.97 22.04 4.53
C LEU A 687 10.34 23.07 3.57
N ARG A 688 9.73 22.62 2.46
CA ARG A 688 8.96 23.47 1.53
C ARG A 688 7.85 24.24 2.28
N GLY A 689 7.12 23.53 3.15
CA GLY A 689 6.15 24.12 4.06
C GLY A 689 6.72 25.19 5.00
N TYR A 690 7.90 24.97 5.60
CA TYR A 690 8.59 25.96 6.43
C TYR A 690 9.11 27.17 5.62
N PHE A 691 9.55 26.95 4.38
CA PHE A 691 9.96 28.01 3.44
C PHE A 691 8.81 28.90 2.95
N GLY A 692 7.56 28.60 3.31
CA GLY A 692 6.39 29.37 2.88
C GLY A 692 5.79 28.91 1.56
N MET A 693 6.26 27.79 1.00
CA MET A 693 5.79 27.30 -0.29
C MET A 693 4.36 26.78 -0.23
N SER A 694 3.61 27.09 -1.30
CA SER A 694 2.25 26.62 -1.55
C SER A 694 2.15 25.09 -1.48
N LYS A 695 1.10 24.55 -0.85
CA LYS A 695 0.84 23.10 -0.79
C LYS A 695 0.71 22.48 -2.18
N PHE A 696 0.14 23.24 -3.13
CA PHE A 696 -0.04 22.87 -4.53
C PHE A 696 1.28 22.73 -5.33
N SER A 697 2.43 23.05 -4.73
CA SER A 697 3.74 22.81 -5.34
C SER A 697 4.35 21.44 -4.98
N ASN A 698 3.59 20.53 -4.36
CA ASN A 698 4.10 19.30 -3.74
C ASN A 698 3.34 18.06 -4.24
N TYR A 699 3.99 17.32 -5.14
CA TYR A 699 3.42 16.14 -5.79
C TYR A 699 4.13 14.87 -5.33
N TYR A 700 3.52 13.72 -5.62
CA TYR A 700 4.19 12.43 -5.66
C TYR A 700 4.08 11.83 -7.07
N SER A 701 5.02 10.97 -7.46
CA SER A 701 5.03 10.30 -8.78
C SER A 701 4.14 9.07 -8.90
N TRP A 702 3.42 8.71 -7.84
CA TRP A 702 2.40 7.67 -7.89
C TRP A 702 1.04 8.34 -8.07
N ASP A 703 0.38 8.16 -9.22
CA ASP A 703 -0.83 8.93 -9.56
C ASP A 703 -1.96 8.78 -8.52
N GLU A 704 -2.07 7.62 -7.85
CA GLU A 704 -2.98 7.42 -6.71
C GLU A 704 -2.78 8.42 -5.55
N ARG A 705 -1.59 8.98 -5.42
CA ARG A 705 -1.16 9.87 -4.33
C ARG A 705 -0.55 11.17 -4.83
N LYS A 706 -0.59 11.43 -6.14
CA LYS A 706 0.08 12.57 -6.79
C LYS A 706 -0.35 13.91 -6.20
N TYR A 707 -1.65 14.10 -6.08
CA TYR A 707 -2.28 15.30 -5.51
C TYR A 707 -2.50 15.21 -3.98
N PHE A 708 -1.83 14.28 -3.28
CA PHE A 708 -2.10 14.01 -1.86
C PHE A 708 -1.85 15.21 -0.93
N MET A 709 -0.80 16.02 -1.20
CA MET A 709 -0.53 17.22 -0.39
C MET A 709 -1.43 18.41 -0.72
N HIS A 710 -2.24 18.35 -1.80
CA HIS A 710 -3.05 19.47 -2.27
C HIS A 710 -4.33 19.66 -1.42
N ASN A 711 -4.65 18.70 -0.56
CA ASN A 711 -5.82 18.71 0.32
C ASN A 711 -5.40 18.83 1.79
N TRP A 712 -6.24 19.46 2.61
CA TRP A 712 -6.08 19.37 4.06
C TRP A 712 -6.49 17.99 4.56
N MET A 713 -5.79 17.50 5.59
CA MET A 713 -5.98 16.17 6.16
C MET A 713 -5.85 16.23 7.68
N ASN A 714 -6.70 15.49 8.39
CA ASN A 714 -6.54 15.27 9.82
C ASN A 714 -5.45 14.22 10.09
N VAL A 715 -4.75 14.37 11.21
CA VAL A 715 -3.58 13.57 11.59
C VAL A 715 -3.79 12.05 11.52
N TRP A 716 -4.98 11.55 11.84
CA TRP A 716 -5.29 10.11 11.91
C TRP A 716 -5.69 9.49 10.57
N GLU A 717 -5.79 10.24 9.47
CA GLU A 717 -6.36 9.78 8.19
C GLU A 717 -5.37 8.93 7.36
N GLY A 718 -4.79 7.88 7.96
CA GLY A 718 -3.82 6.93 7.36
C GLY A 718 -2.46 6.90 8.06
N SER A 719 -1.42 6.39 7.37
CA SER A 719 -0.07 6.17 7.96
C SER A 719 0.56 7.45 8.53
N LEU A 720 1.01 7.37 9.79
CA LEU A 720 1.56 8.50 10.52
C LEU A 720 3.03 8.83 10.18
N TYR A 721 3.69 7.98 9.38
CA TYR A 721 5.12 8.10 9.00
C TYR A 721 5.37 8.34 7.50
N ALA A 722 4.55 7.75 6.63
CA ALA A 722 4.85 7.57 5.20
C ALA A 722 4.75 8.84 4.33
N ARG A 723 4.30 9.95 4.93
CA ARG A 723 3.85 11.18 4.27
C ARG A 723 3.82 12.32 5.28
N GLU A 724 3.61 13.54 4.82
CA GLU A 724 3.55 14.74 5.66
C GLU A 724 2.14 15.24 5.99
N TYR A 725 2.06 16.09 7.01
CA TYR A 725 0.82 16.75 7.44
C TYR A 725 1.01 18.27 7.58
N PRO A 726 0.20 19.10 6.87
CA PRO A 726 0.36 20.56 6.89
C PRO A 726 0.24 21.24 8.26
N THR A 727 -0.41 20.60 9.26
CA THR A 727 -0.50 21.09 10.66
C THR A 727 0.87 21.33 11.33
N SER A 728 1.97 20.84 10.74
CA SER A 728 3.34 21.04 11.22
C SER A 728 4.00 22.35 10.78
N TRP A 729 3.49 23.04 9.76
CA TRP A 729 4.01 24.34 9.27
C TRP A 729 2.92 25.40 9.02
N THR A 730 1.69 24.99 8.73
CA THR A 730 0.57 25.90 8.47
C THR A 730 0.08 26.52 9.78
N SER A 731 -0.10 27.84 9.79
CA SER A 731 -0.58 28.66 10.93
C SER A 731 0.22 28.56 12.24
N ILE A 732 1.36 27.86 12.28
CA ILE A 732 2.10 27.57 13.54
C ILE A 732 2.71 28.80 14.24
N ASP A 733 2.67 29.99 13.64
CA ASP A 733 3.14 31.24 14.27
C ASP A 733 2.04 32.00 15.04
N GLY A 734 0.80 31.53 14.97
CA GLY A 734 -0.35 32.02 15.73
C GLY A 734 -0.65 31.21 17.00
N ASP A 735 -1.72 31.63 17.68
CA ASP A 735 -2.15 31.09 18.99
C ASP A 735 -3.35 30.14 18.91
N GLU A 736 -3.94 29.99 17.73
CA GLU A 736 -5.11 29.14 17.50
C GLU A 736 -4.76 27.69 17.15
N TYR A 737 -5.69 26.78 17.47
CA TYR A 737 -5.57 25.37 17.10
C TYR A 737 -5.85 25.17 15.60
N VAL A 738 -4.90 24.57 14.88
CA VAL A 738 -4.92 24.50 13.41
C VAL A 738 -5.79 23.34 12.91
N THR A 739 -7.02 23.65 12.48
CA THR A 739 -8.00 22.68 11.98
C THR A 739 -8.13 22.61 10.45
N ASN A 740 -7.58 23.59 9.72
CA ASN A 740 -7.52 23.65 8.27
C ASN A 740 -6.36 24.58 7.83
N ASP A 741 -5.99 24.54 6.55
CA ASP A 741 -5.16 25.58 5.93
C ASP A 741 -5.97 26.80 5.47
N ARG A 742 -5.26 27.90 5.16
CA ARG A 742 -5.82 29.15 4.62
C ARG A 742 -5.59 29.31 3.12
N GLU A 743 -5.13 28.27 2.44
CA GLU A 743 -4.72 28.28 1.03
C GLU A 743 -5.91 27.92 0.10
N GLY A 744 -6.91 27.22 0.62
CA GLY A 744 -8.16 26.93 -0.10
C GLY A 744 -8.04 25.75 -1.06
N THR A 745 -8.84 25.75 -2.13
CA THR A 745 -8.90 24.67 -3.14
C THR A 745 -8.38 25.10 -4.51
N ASN A 746 -7.93 26.35 -4.66
CA ASN A 746 -7.57 26.94 -5.94
C ASN A 746 -6.07 26.76 -6.17
N ASP A 747 -5.70 25.79 -6.99
CA ASP A 747 -4.31 25.49 -7.36
C ASP A 747 -3.73 26.63 -8.24
N PRO A 748 -2.74 27.40 -7.76
CA PRO A 748 -2.16 28.53 -8.49
C PRO A 748 -1.15 28.10 -9.57
N PHE A 749 -0.85 26.81 -9.71
CA PHE A 749 0.06 26.27 -10.72
C PHE A 749 -0.67 25.49 -11.82
N LYS A 750 -2.01 25.39 -11.76
CA LYS A 750 -2.85 24.64 -12.71
C LYS A 750 -2.67 25.01 -14.19
N GLU A 751 -2.18 26.21 -14.49
CA GLU A 751 -1.90 26.71 -15.84
C GLU A 751 -0.40 26.63 -16.24
N ARG A 752 0.49 26.23 -15.32
CA ARG A 752 1.96 26.33 -15.46
C ARG A 752 2.53 25.66 -16.71
N ALA A 753 1.94 24.54 -17.14
CA ALA A 753 2.41 23.76 -18.29
C ALA A 753 1.98 24.35 -19.66
N GLY A 754 1.25 25.46 -19.69
CA GLY A 754 0.87 26.15 -20.94
C GLY A 754 -0.28 25.50 -21.72
N LEU A 755 -0.96 24.51 -21.15
CA LEU A 755 -2.25 24.02 -21.65
C LEU A 755 -3.35 25.02 -21.26
N ALA A 756 -3.77 25.83 -22.22
CA ALA A 756 -4.72 26.91 -22.01
C ALA A 756 -6.10 26.41 -21.57
N MET A 757 -6.75 27.18 -20.70
CA MET A 757 -8.13 26.95 -20.28
C MET A 757 -9.10 26.97 -21.48
N THR A 758 -10.07 26.07 -21.48
CA THR A 758 -11.39 26.34 -22.06
C THR A 758 -12.33 26.74 -20.93
N GLU A 759 -12.86 27.96 -20.98
CA GLU A 759 -13.74 28.52 -19.94
C GLU A 759 -15.09 27.78 -19.87
N ASP A 760 -15.43 27.25 -18.70
CA ASP A 760 -16.76 27.45 -18.08
C ASP A 760 -16.68 27.11 -16.58
N ASP A 761 -16.30 28.11 -15.76
CA ASP A 761 -16.41 28.03 -14.30
C ASP A 761 -17.70 28.74 -13.80
N SER A 762 -18.81 28.47 -14.49
CA SER A 762 -20.17 28.86 -14.11
C SER A 762 -21.11 27.64 -14.10
N ALA A 763 -21.01 26.85 -13.02
CA ALA A 763 -21.54 25.49 -12.95
C ALA A 763 -23.04 25.32 -13.32
N PRO A 764 -23.47 24.13 -13.84
CA PRO A 764 -22.70 22.88 -14.00
C PRO A 764 -22.79 22.21 -15.40
N LYS A 765 -21.72 21.48 -15.78
CA LYS A 765 -21.70 20.24 -16.59
C LYS A 765 -20.29 19.60 -16.56
N ASN A 766 -20.11 18.29 -16.72
CA ASN A 766 -21.09 17.21 -16.84
C ASN A 766 -21.11 16.36 -15.56
N ASP A 767 -22.30 16.07 -15.02
CA ASP A 767 -22.46 14.88 -14.18
C ASP A 767 -22.24 13.64 -15.07
N LYS A 768 -21.13 12.90 -14.91
CA LYS A 768 -21.03 11.53 -15.45
C LYS A 768 -22.22 10.75 -14.86
N PRO A 769 -23.14 10.18 -15.66
CA PRO A 769 -24.37 9.62 -15.12
C PRO A 769 -24.06 8.46 -14.18
N VAL A 770 -24.74 8.45 -13.03
CA VAL A 770 -24.69 7.40 -12.01
C VAL A 770 -24.66 6.02 -12.64
N ALA A 771 -23.87 5.10 -12.08
CA ALA A 771 -23.81 3.73 -12.58
C ALA A 771 -25.13 3.02 -12.24
N ARG A 772 -26.07 3.07 -13.19
CA ARG A 772 -27.30 2.30 -13.21
C ARG A 772 -27.01 0.98 -13.92
N GLY A 773 -27.69 -0.09 -13.55
CA GLY A 773 -27.71 -1.29 -14.40
C GLY A 773 -28.48 -1.04 -15.71
N VAL A 774 -28.87 -2.11 -16.42
CA VAL A 774 -29.93 -2.04 -17.45
C VAL A 774 -31.27 -1.79 -16.75
N SER A 775 -31.42 -0.59 -16.22
CA SER A 775 -32.41 -0.28 -15.20
C SER A 775 -33.70 0.24 -15.81
N GLY A 776 -33.65 0.75 -17.05
CA GLY A 776 -34.76 1.06 -17.98
C GLY A 776 -35.83 2.05 -17.49
N ARG A 777 -35.84 2.37 -16.20
CA ARG A 777 -36.85 3.17 -15.51
C ARG A 777 -36.45 4.65 -15.41
N PRO A 778 -37.42 5.56 -15.25
CA PRO A 778 -37.17 6.94 -14.83
C PRO A 778 -36.39 7.04 -13.51
N ILE A 779 -35.80 8.20 -13.21
CA ILE A 779 -34.93 8.40 -12.04
C ILE A 779 -35.73 8.37 -10.73
N GLU A 780 -36.97 8.84 -10.78
CA GLU A 780 -37.97 8.85 -9.70
C GLU A 780 -38.42 7.45 -9.23
N GLU A 781 -38.29 6.43 -10.10
CA GLU A 781 -38.52 5.03 -9.72
C GLU A 781 -37.27 4.36 -9.10
N THR A 782 -36.08 4.93 -9.32
CA THR A 782 -34.80 4.36 -8.84
C THR A 782 -34.26 5.09 -7.62
N LYS A 783 -35.01 5.03 -6.52
CA LYS A 783 -34.68 5.70 -5.24
C LYS A 783 -33.32 5.28 -4.64
N ALA A 784 -32.77 4.15 -5.07
CA ALA A 784 -31.44 3.67 -4.65
C ALA A 784 -30.32 4.66 -4.98
N VAL A 785 -30.33 5.25 -6.18
CA VAL A 785 -29.22 6.06 -6.71
C VAL A 785 -29.33 7.56 -6.39
N ILE A 786 -30.28 7.97 -5.53
CA ILE A 786 -30.42 9.37 -5.12
C ILE A 786 -29.21 9.78 -4.28
N GLY A 787 -28.41 10.72 -4.81
CA GLY A 787 -27.14 11.15 -4.22
C GLY A 787 -25.96 10.21 -4.47
N ALA A 788 -26.11 9.21 -5.35
CA ALA A 788 -24.99 8.43 -5.85
C ALA A 788 -24.19 9.24 -6.88
N ARG A 789 -22.96 8.79 -7.18
CA ARG A 789 -22.17 9.20 -8.36
C ARG A 789 -21.46 7.98 -8.94
N ARG A 790 -21.23 7.92 -10.26
CA ARG A 790 -20.35 6.91 -10.85
C ARG A 790 -18.98 7.03 -10.19
N ALA A 791 -18.38 5.90 -9.78
CA ALA A 791 -17.10 5.90 -9.10
C ALA A 791 -15.97 6.40 -10.02
N HIS A 792 -14.86 6.81 -9.41
CA HIS A 792 -13.63 7.16 -10.12
C HIS A 792 -12.63 6.01 -10.03
N ILE A 793 -12.10 5.56 -11.17
CA ILE A 793 -11.00 4.59 -11.21
C ILE A 793 -9.68 5.35 -11.22
N THR A 794 -8.90 5.14 -10.17
CA THR A 794 -7.61 5.80 -10.02
C THR A 794 -6.61 5.23 -11.03
N CYS A 795 -6.19 6.07 -11.97
CA CYS A 795 -5.34 5.70 -13.10
C CYS A 795 -4.72 6.98 -13.70
N ASP A 796 -3.57 6.85 -14.36
CA ASP A 796 -2.90 7.90 -15.16
C ASP A 796 -3.69 8.33 -16.41
N VAL A 797 -4.75 7.59 -16.75
CA VAL A 797 -5.68 7.89 -17.86
C VAL A 797 -7.12 7.78 -17.34
N ASP A 798 -8.00 8.74 -17.65
CA ASP A 798 -9.43 8.65 -17.27
C ASP A 798 -10.07 7.40 -17.89
N VAL A 799 -10.35 6.40 -17.06
CA VAL A 799 -10.99 5.14 -17.43
C VAL A 799 -12.27 4.90 -16.61
N ASP A 800 -12.92 5.99 -16.16
CA ASP A 800 -14.19 5.92 -15.42
C ASP A 800 -15.36 5.37 -16.26
N ASP A 801 -15.17 5.19 -17.58
CA ASP A 801 -16.09 4.42 -18.42
C ASP A 801 -16.12 2.93 -18.03
N LEU A 802 -15.06 2.44 -17.36
CA LEU A 802 -14.98 1.13 -16.73
C LEU A 802 -15.57 1.09 -15.30
N ALA A 803 -15.95 2.23 -14.72
CA ALA A 803 -16.52 2.29 -13.38
C ALA A 803 -18.01 1.90 -13.41
N TYR A 804 -18.29 0.59 -13.40
CA TYR A 804 -19.66 0.06 -13.37
C TYR A 804 -20.38 0.23 -12.01
N TRP A 805 -19.72 0.80 -11.01
CA TRP A 805 -20.22 1.02 -9.66
C TRP A 805 -20.34 2.49 -9.30
N ASN A 806 -20.99 2.77 -8.16
CA ASN A 806 -21.12 4.10 -7.62
C ASN A 806 -20.21 4.32 -6.41
N GLU A 807 -19.54 5.47 -6.35
CA GLU A 807 -18.91 6.00 -5.13
C GLU A 807 -19.07 7.54 -5.08
N PRO A 808 -19.70 8.11 -4.04
CA PRO A 808 -20.47 7.43 -3.01
C PRO A 808 -21.68 6.70 -3.60
N GLN A 809 -22.12 5.63 -2.92
CA GLN A 809 -23.41 5.00 -3.21
C GLN A 809 -24.55 5.90 -2.74
N GLY A 810 -25.75 5.73 -3.32
CA GLY A 810 -26.87 6.61 -3.02
C GLY A 810 -27.30 6.57 -1.57
N ARG A 811 -27.81 7.70 -1.06
CA ARG A 811 -27.94 7.98 0.37
C ARG A 811 -28.69 6.89 1.15
N ARG A 812 -29.72 6.30 0.54
CA ARG A 812 -30.50 5.20 1.15
C ARG A 812 -29.65 3.97 1.43
N ASP A 813 -28.83 3.58 0.46
CA ASP A 813 -28.06 2.35 0.53
C ASP A 813 -26.83 2.53 1.42
N TYR A 814 -26.29 3.75 1.49
CA TYR A 814 -25.25 4.14 2.45
C TYR A 814 -25.74 3.98 3.91
N ILE A 815 -26.98 4.39 4.22
CA ILE A 815 -27.55 4.33 5.58
C ILE A 815 -28.35 3.04 5.89
N PHE A 816 -28.31 2.04 5.01
CA PHE A 816 -29.11 0.82 5.18
C PHE A 816 -28.59 -0.06 6.32
N GLU A 817 -29.46 -0.40 7.28
CA GLU A 817 -29.23 -1.49 8.23
C GLU A 817 -30.19 -2.66 7.96
N THR A 818 -29.69 -3.89 8.06
CA THR A 818 -30.52 -5.10 7.87
C THR A 818 -31.48 -5.33 9.04
N PRO A 819 -32.77 -5.63 8.80
CA PRO A 819 -33.74 -5.94 9.86
C PRO A 819 -33.46 -7.28 10.57
N TYR A 820 -32.66 -8.17 9.96
CA TYR A 820 -32.36 -9.50 10.49
C TYR A 820 -31.20 -9.52 11.51
N ARG A 821 -30.67 -8.34 11.86
CA ARG A 821 -29.67 -8.15 12.92
C ARG A 821 -30.34 -8.16 14.29
N GLU A 822 -29.86 -8.99 15.20
CA GLU A 822 -30.21 -8.86 16.62
C GLU A 822 -29.48 -7.65 17.24
N THR A 823 -30.22 -6.82 17.96
CA THR A 823 -29.74 -5.54 18.53
C THR A 823 -30.07 -5.42 20.02
N SER A 824 -29.79 -6.46 20.81
CA SER A 824 -29.92 -6.37 22.26
C SER A 824 -28.75 -5.56 22.88
N PRO A 825 -29.01 -4.59 23.77
CA PRO A 825 -27.94 -3.86 24.46
C PRO A 825 -27.01 -4.81 25.24
N GLY A 826 -25.69 -4.66 25.05
CA GLY A 826 -24.68 -5.54 25.67
C GLY A 826 -24.47 -6.89 24.98
N GLN A 827 -25.13 -7.16 23.85
CA GLN A 827 -24.92 -8.38 23.07
C GLN A 827 -23.54 -8.42 22.43
N LYS A 828 -22.86 -9.58 22.54
CA LYS A 828 -21.52 -9.79 21.97
C LYS A 828 -21.53 -9.78 20.43
N PRO A 829 -20.41 -9.42 19.76
CA PRO A 829 -20.34 -9.42 18.31
C PRO A 829 -20.47 -10.84 17.73
N LYS A 830 -21.36 -10.99 16.75
CA LYS A 830 -21.55 -12.23 15.97
C LYS A 830 -20.70 -12.20 14.69
N TYR A 831 -20.15 -13.37 14.34
CA TYR A 831 -19.20 -13.56 13.24
C TYR A 831 -19.69 -14.59 12.22
N LEU A 832 -19.12 -14.52 11.02
CA LEU A 832 -19.26 -15.51 9.95
C LEU A 832 -17.89 -15.74 9.29
N ALA A 833 -17.32 -16.94 9.45
CA ALA A 833 -16.10 -17.38 8.78
C ALA A 833 -16.40 -18.33 7.62
N PHE A 834 -15.46 -18.47 6.68
CA PHE A 834 -15.55 -19.46 5.61
C PHE A 834 -14.18 -19.99 5.16
N SER A 835 -14.18 -21.18 4.56
CA SER A 835 -13.04 -21.71 3.80
C SER A 835 -13.20 -21.34 2.33
N MET A 836 -12.12 -20.98 1.62
CA MET A 836 -12.23 -20.68 0.19
C MET A 836 -12.60 -21.93 -0.64
N ASP A 837 -13.20 -21.72 -1.82
CA ASP A 837 -13.43 -22.77 -2.82
C ASP A 837 -12.09 -23.36 -3.32
N GLY A 838 -12.06 -24.67 -3.59
CA GLY A 838 -10.87 -25.35 -4.11
C GLY A 838 -10.61 -25.20 -5.62
N GLY A 839 -11.46 -24.48 -6.35
CA GLY A 839 -11.33 -24.25 -7.79
C GLY A 839 -10.50 -23.01 -8.16
N GLY A 840 -10.54 -22.63 -9.43
CA GLY A 840 -9.94 -21.39 -9.93
C GLY A 840 -10.64 -20.14 -9.41
N PHE A 841 -9.97 -18.99 -9.53
CA PHE A 841 -10.37 -17.72 -8.93
C PHE A 841 -11.86 -17.34 -9.08
N ASN A 842 -12.47 -17.54 -10.24
CA ASN A 842 -13.88 -17.17 -10.43
C ASN A 842 -14.86 -17.99 -9.57
N ASN A 843 -14.49 -19.20 -9.16
CA ASN A 843 -15.27 -19.99 -8.20
C ASN A 843 -15.07 -19.45 -6.77
N ILE A 844 -13.85 -19.02 -6.44
CA ILE A 844 -13.51 -18.37 -5.16
C ILE A 844 -14.28 -17.04 -5.03
N ARG A 845 -14.34 -16.21 -6.10
CA ARG A 845 -15.19 -15.01 -6.20
C ARG A 845 -16.65 -15.33 -5.89
N MET A 846 -17.23 -16.34 -6.55
CA MET A 846 -18.64 -16.71 -6.37
C MET A 846 -18.93 -17.19 -4.94
N SER A 847 -18.02 -17.96 -4.34
CA SER A 847 -18.11 -18.34 -2.92
C SER A 847 -18.03 -17.11 -2.00
N LEU A 848 -17.16 -16.14 -2.28
CA LEU A 848 -17.07 -14.90 -1.53
C LEU A 848 -18.35 -14.07 -1.65
N GLU A 849 -18.92 -13.92 -2.85
CA GLU A 849 -20.17 -13.16 -3.08
C GLU A 849 -21.35 -13.69 -2.25
N ILE A 850 -21.53 -15.01 -2.21
CA ILE A 850 -22.55 -15.67 -1.37
C ILE A 850 -22.31 -15.34 0.11
N VAL A 851 -21.08 -15.54 0.58
CA VAL A 851 -20.71 -15.36 1.99
C VAL A 851 -20.79 -13.88 2.42
N PHE A 852 -20.42 -12.95 1.54
CA PHE A 852 -20.49 -11.50 1.73
C PHE A 852 -21.93 -11.03 1.92
N VAL A 853 -22.86 -11.49 1.07
CA VAL A 853 -24.30 -11.21 1.22
C VAL A 853 -24.87 -11.85 2.49
N LEU A 854 -24.50 -13.10 2.82
CA LEU A 854 -24.94 -13.74 4.06
C LEU A 854 -24.45 -12.98 5.31
N ALA A 855 -23.19 -12.56 5.34
CA ALA A 855 -22.64 -11.80 6.46
C ALA A 855 -23.37 -10.45 6.64
N ALA A 856 -23.53 -9.69 5.55
CA ALA A 856 -24.21 -8.39 5.56
C ALA A 856 -25.71 -8.52 5.90
N ALA A 857 -26.42 -9.50 5.32
CA ALA A 857 -27.83 -9.74 5.59
C ALA A 857 -28.09 -10.18 7.04
N MET A 858 -27.20 -10.99 7.62
CA MET A 858 -27.26 -11.40 9.03
C MET A 858 -26.65 -10.34 9.98
N GLY A 859 -26.12 -9.22 9.47
CA GLY A 859 -25.49 -8.18 10.29
C GLY A 859 -24.24 -8.63 11.05
N ARG A 860 -23.56 -9.68 10.56
CA ARG A 860 -22.39 -10.32 11.17
C ARG A 860 -21.09 -9.68 10.69
N THR A 861 -20.03 -9.88 11.46
CA THR A 861 -18.66 -9.55 11.02
C THR A 861 -18.11 -10.71 10.18
N LEU A 862 -17.75 -10.44 8.93
CA LEU A 862 -17.13 -11.39 8.01
C LEU A 862 -15.67 -11.63 8.40
N ILE A 863 -15.30 -12.88 8.69
CA ILE A 863 -13.90 -13.25 8.91
C ILE A 863 -13.31 -13.71 7.57
N LEU A 864 -12.31 -12.98 7.08
CA LEU A 864 -11.57 -13.35 5.87
C LEU A 864 -10.64 -14.54 6.16
N PRO A 865 -10.63 -15.61 5.33
CA PRO A 865 -9.68 -16.71 5.46
C PRO A 865 -8.23 -16.23 5.21
N PRO A 866 -7.22 -16.89 5.82
CA PRO A 866 -5.82 -16.57 5.59
C PRO A 866 -5.39 -16.66 4.12
N ASP A 867 -4.33 -15.93 3.79
CA ASP A 867 -3.60 -16.06 2.52
C ASP A 867 -3.20 -17.51 2.25
N GLN A 868 -3.49 -18.02 1.04
CA GLN A 868 -3.11 -19.37 0.64
C GLN A 868 -2.84 -19.48 -0.88
N PRO A 869 -2.12 -20.52 -1.36
CA PRO A 869 -1.83 -20.70 -2.79
C PRO A 869 -3.07 -21.09 -3.61
N MET A 870 -3.75 -20.12 -4.20
CA MET A 870 -4.91 -20.34 -5.08
C MET A 870 -4.55 -21.16 -6.33
N TYR A 871 -5.55 -21.80 -6.96
CA TYR A 871 -5.37 -22.58 -8.19
C TYR A 871 -5.11 -21.66 -9.39
N LEU A 872 -4.09 -21.99 -10.19
CA LEU A 872 -3.56 -21.21 -11.32
C LEU A 872 -3.07 -19.77 -11.01
N LEU A 873 -3.07 -19.33 -9.75
CA LEU A 873 -2.54 -18.02 -9.34
C LEU A 873 -1.28 -18.20 -8.48
N ARG A 874 -0.20 -18.64 -9.12
CA ARG A 874 1.13 -18.89 -8.50
C ARG A 874 2.28 -18.36 -9.37
N HIS A 875 2.01 -17.33 -10.17
CA HIS A 875 2.95 -16.78 -11.16
C HIS A 875 3.99 -15.81 -10.58
N ASP A 876 3.76 -15.32 -9.35
CA ASP A 876 4.77 -14.61 -8.58
C ASP A 876 5.71 -15.64 -7.89
N ALA A 877 6.98 -15.59 -8.25
CA ALA A 877 8.00 -16.48 -7.70
C ALA A 877 8.42 -16.10 -6.26
N ALA A 878 8.25 -14.84 -5.86
CA ALA A 878 8.66 -14.29 -4.58
C ALA A 878 7.56 -14.45 -3.50
N ASN A 879 6.29 -14.26 -3.85
CA ASN A 879 5.17 -14.60 -2.97
C ASN A 879 4.12 -15.49 -3.69
N ARG A 880 3.94 -16.72 -3.21
CA ARG A 880 3.02 -17.72 -3.78
C ARG A 880 1.68 -17.84 -3.04
N ARG A 881 1.40 -16.94 -2.09
CA ARG A 881 0.15 -16.89 -1.30
C ARG A 881 -0.56 -15.55 -1.58
N ARG A 882 -1.89 -15.56 -1.58
CA ARG A 882 -2.72 -14.34 -1.71
C ARG A 882 -4.01 -14.48 -0.90
N GLY A 883 -4.41 -13.39 -0.26
CA GLY A 883 -5.71 -13.17 0.33
C GLY A 883 -6.68 -12.48 -0.63
N LEU A 884 -7.94 -12.38 -0.25
CA LEU A 884 -9.00 -11.84 -1.12
C LEU A 884 -8.89 -10.31 -1.31
N ALA A 885 -8.35 -9.60 -0.32
CA ALA A 885 -8.02 -8.17 -0.42
C ALA A 885 -6.86 -7.85 -1.40
N GLY A 886 -6.18 -8.88 -1.92
CA GLY A 886 -5.22 -8.75 -3.02
C GLY A 886 -5.86 -8.66 -4.41
N PHE A 887 -7.20 -8.77 -4.52
CA PHE A 887 -7.93 -8.77 -5.79
C PHE A 887 -9.14 -7.85 -5.82
N PHE A 888 -9.87 -7.71 -4.71
CA PHE A 888 -11.00 -6.80 -4.56
C PHE A 888 -10.59 -5.56 -3.75
N ASP A 889 -11.23 -4.41 -4.01
CA ASP A 889 -10.96 -3.21 -3.22
C ASP A 889 -11.64 -3.27 -1.84
N MET A 890 -10.99 -4.01 -0.93
CA MET A 890 -11.38 -4.06 0.48
C MET A 890 -10.78 -2.91 1.30
N GLU A 891 -9.91 -2.10 0.68
CA GLU A 891 -9.19 -1.00 1.32
C GLU A 891 -9.85 0.37 1.08
N GLY A 892 -10.66 0.48 0.02
CA GLY A 892 -11.46 1.64 -0.33
C GLY A 892 -12.41 2.11 0.77
N LYS A 893 -12.67 3.42 0.79
CA LYS A 893 -13.41 4.08 1.86
C LYS A 893 -14.83 3.53 2.02
N SER A 894 -15.59 3.44 0.93
CA SER A 894 -16.93 2.86 0.95
C SER A 894 -16.97 1.42 1.48
N PHE A 895 -15.91 0.63 1.26
CA PHE A 895 -15.82 -0.73 1.79
C PHE A 895 -15.67 -0.72 3.31
N LYS A 896 -14.65 -0.02 3.85
CA LYS A 896 -14.39 0.01 5.30
C LYS A 896 -15.51 0.65 6.12
N GLU A 897 -16.25 1.61 5.56
CA GLU A 897 -17.37 2.26 6.24
C GLU A 897 -18.66 1.40 6.24
N ARG A 898 -18.83 0.47 5.27
CA ARG A 898 -20.10 -0.28 5.05
C ARG A 898 -19.99 -1.81 5.18
N VAL A 899 -18.79 -2.37 5.21
CA VAL A 899 -18.53 -3.80 5.38
C VAL A 899 -17.92 -4.05 6.76
N LYS A 900 -18.60 -4.84 7.57
CA LYS A 900 -18.04 -5.35 8.83
C LYS A 900 -17.22 -6.60 8.50
N PHE A 901 -15.92 -6.44 8.34
CA PHE A 901 -14.99 -7.55 8.17
C PHE A 901 -13.83 -7.50 9.18
N ILE A 902 -13.09 -8.60 9.24
CA ILE A 902 -11.91 -8.79 10.09
C ILE A 902 -11.03 -9.89 9.43
N THR A 903 -9.72 -9.81 9.54
CA THR A 903 -8.84 -10.91 9.11
C THR A 903 -8.91 -12.09 10.09
N MET A 904 -8.46 -13.27 9.67
CA MET A 904 -8.32 -14.42 10.57
C MET A 904 -7.37 -14.13 11.74
N GLU A 905 -6.28 -13.38 11.51
CA GLU A 905 -5.34 -12.99 12.57
C GLU A 905 -6.01 -12.10 13.62
N GLU A 906 -6.64 -11.00 13.21
CA GLU A 906 -7.33 -10.08 14.11
C GLU A 906 -8.48 -10.78 14.85
N PHE A 907 -9.21 -11.69 14.20
CA PHE A 907 -10.24 -12.51 14.84
C PHE A 907 -9.65 -13.40 15.94
N LEU A 908 -8.56 -14.12 15.67
CA LEU A 908 -7.85 -14.93 16.66
C LEU A 908 -7.32 -14.06 17.81
N LYS A 909 -6.62 -12.96 17.51
CA LYS A 909 -6.08 -12.03 18.50
C LYS A 909 -7.14 -11.37 19.38
N LYS A 910 -8.38 -11.27 18.91
CA LYS A 910 -9.50 -10.66 19.63
C LYS A 910 -10.34 -11.68 20.41
N GLU A 911 -10.58 -12.86 19.84
CA GLU A 911 -11.60 -13.78 20.34
C GLU A 911 -11.04 -15.14 20.82
N ALA A 912 -9.82 -15.52 20.43
CA ALA A 912 -9.16 -16.77 20.86
C ALA A 912 -8.28 -16.61 22.12
N THR A 913 -7.96 -15.37 22.50
CA THR A 913 -7.20 -15.02 23.71
C THR A 913 -8.10 -14.95 24.96
N PRO A 914 -7.53 -14.98 26.19
CA PRO A 914 -8.30 -14.77 27.41
C PRO A 914 -9.15 -13.49 27.37
N GLY A 915 -10.45 -13.62 27.68
CA GLY A 915 -11.46 -12.55 27.57
C GLY A 915 -12.29 -12.59 26.29
N GLY A 916 -11.81 -13.26 25.24
CA GLY A 916 -12.54 -13.50 23.99
C GLY A 916 -13.73 -14.47 24.11
N GLN A 917 -14.47 -14.67 23.02
CA GLN A 917 -15.60 -15.61 22.96
C GLN A 917 -15.23 -17.07 22.66
N PHE A 918 -14.09 -17.30 22.01
CA PHE A 918 -13.69 -18.57 21.42
C PHE A 918 -12.30 -18.99 21.92
N VAL A 919 -12.07 -18.76 23.22
CA VAL A 919 -10.77 -18.90 23.89
C VAL A 919 -10.19 -20.30 23.70
N THR A 920 -8.90 -20.36 23.37
CA THR A 920 -8.16 -21.62 23.24
C THR A 920 -6.88 -21.64 24.07
N LEU A 921 -6.14 -22.76 24.06
CA LEU A 921 -4.88 -22.91 24.80
C LEU A 921 -3.77 -22.03 24.18
N PRO A 922 -2.83 -21.48 24.97
CA PRO A 922 -1.76 -20.61 24.44
C PRO A 922 -0.93 -21.25 23.31
N GLU A 923 -0.64 -22.55 23.41
CA GLU A 923 0.08 -23.30 22.37
C GLU A 923 -0.73 -23.41 21.06
N GLU A 924 -2.04 -23.66 21.17
CA GLU A 924 -2.96 -23.71 20.03
C GLU A 924 -3.15 -22.30 19.43
N TYR A 925 -3.18 -21.26 20.27
CA TYR A 925 -3.26 -19.87 19.84
C TYR A 925 -2.03 -19.45 19.03
N GLU A 926 -0.81 -19.79 19.45
CA GLU A 926 0.40 -19.47 18.68
C GLU A 926 0.47 -20.24 17.35
N GLU A 927 0.06 -21.51 17.31
CA GLU A 927 -0.02 -22.27 16.06
C GLU A 927 -1.03 -21.62 15.08
N LEU A 928 -2.22 -21.27 15.55
CA LEU A 928 -3.26 -20.61 14.76
C LEU A 928 -2.84 -19.19 14.33
N SER A 929 -2.15 -18.44 15.20
CA SER A 929 -1.71 -17.06 14.94
C SER A 929 -0.46 -16.99 14.08
N LYS A 930 0.31 -18.08 13.98
CA LYS A 930 1.35 -18.25 12.96
C LYS A 930 0.73 -18.58 11.60
N LEU A 931 -0.22 -19.51 11.56
CA LEU A 931 -0.92 -19.93 10.33
C LEU A 931 -1.74 -18.80 9.67
N SER A 932 -2.31 -17.89 10.46
CA SER A 932 -3.03 -16.73 9.94
C SER A 932 -2.11 -15.65 9.36
N ARG A 933 -0.96 -15.38 10.00
CA ARG A 933 0.07 -14.41 9.55
C ARG A 933 0.87 -14.87 8.35
N GLU A 934 1.44 -16.07 8.41
CA GLU A 934 2.31 -16.61 7.34
C GLU A 934 1.49 -17.09 6.14
N GLY A 935 0.19 -17.30 6.33
CA GLY A 935 -0.68 -17.96 5.37
C GLY A 935 -0.54 -19.49 5.41
N CYS A 936 -1.58 -20.18 4.93
CA CYS A 936 -1.68 -21.63 4.96
C CYS A 936 -1.32 -22.27 3.60
N ASP A 937 -0.94 -23.54 3.58
CA ASP A 937 -0.39 -24.21 2.39
C ASP A 937 -0.70 -25.71 2.38
N LEU A 938 -1.53 -26.13 1.42
CA LEU A 938 -1.94 -27.52 1.21
C LEU A 938 -0.78 -28.53 1.08
N MET A 939 0.42 -28.07 0.70
CA MET A 939 1.60 -28.94 0.48
C MET A 939 2.71 -28.76 1.53
N LYS A 940 2.52 -27.91 2.55
CA LYS A 940 3.53 -27.69 3.60
C LYS A 940 2.98 -27.51 5.02
N VAL A 941 1.93 -26.71 5.19
CA VAL A 941 1.29 -26.48 6.50
C VAL A 941 -0.20 -26.26 6.29
N SER A 942 -0.99 -27.32 6.51
CA SER A 942 -2.39 -27.36 6.13
C SER A 942 -3.26 -26.35 6.90
N CYS A 943 -4.20 -25.72 6.19
CA CYS A 943 -5.26 -24.88 6.75
C CYS A 943 -6.16 -25.63 7.75
N GLY A 944 -6.04 -26.97 7.82
CA GLY A 944 -6.78 -27.87 8.70
C GLY A 944 -6.93 -27.36 10.13
N ARG A 945 -5.85 -26.92 10.80
CA ARG A 945 -5.91 -26.40 12.17
C ARG A 945 -6.90 -25.26 12.37
N ILE A 946 -6.92 -24.29 11.44
CA ILE A 946 -7.87 -23.17 11.47
C ILE A 946 -9.28 -23.68 11.17
N HIS A 947 -9.45 -24.61 10.24
CA HIS A 947 -10.75 -25.22 9.96
C HIS A 947 -11.29 -26.02 11.16
N ASP A 948 -10.43 -26.75 11.87
CA ASP A 948 -10.75 -27.54 13.06
C ASP A 948 -11.14 -26.61 14.21
N TYR A 949 -10.38 -25.54 14.45
CA TYR A 949 -10.71 -24.49 15.42
C TYR A 949 -12.07 -23.83 15.12
N LEU A 950 -12.33 -23.46 13.86
CA LEU A 950 -13.61 -22.85 13.45
C LEU A 950 -14.80 -23.83 13.57
N THR A 951 -14.58 -25.14 13.43
CA THR A 951 -15.61 -26.17 13.67
C THR A 951 -15.76 -26.54 15.15
N LYS A 952 -14.69 -26.43 15.95
CA LYS A 952 -14.68 -26.61 17.42
C LYS A 952 -15.45 -25.50 18.14
N HIS A 953 -15.37 -24.26 17.64
CA HIS A 953 -15.97 -23.08 18.27
C HIS A 953 -17.18 -22.48 17.53
N GLY A 954 -17.45 -22.89 16.28
CA GLY A 954 -18.51 -22.33 15.43
C GLY A 954 -19.50 -23.36 14.91
N THR A 955 -20.75 -22.94 14.75
CA THR A 955 -21.78 -23.79 14.13
C THR A 955 -21.56 -23.83 12.61
N THR A 956 -21.47 -25.03 12.04
CA THR A 956 -21.47 -25.23 10.58
C THR A 956 -22.91 -25.40 10.10
N PRO A 957 -23.53 -24.41 9.43
CA PRO A 957 -24.90 -24.54 8.94
C PRO A 957 -24.95 -25.54 7.77
N ASN A 958 -26.00 -26.36 7.70
CA ASN A 958 -26.21 -27.31 6.60
C ASN A 958 -26.77 -26.60 5.35
N ILE A 959 -25.92 -25.80 4.72
CA ILE A 959 -26.20 -25.03 3.51
C ILE A 959 -25.14 -25.31 2.44
N THR A 960 -25.59 -25.42 1.19
CA THR A 960 -24.74 -25.61 0.01
C THR A 960 -25.32 -24.80 -1.14
N ALA A 961 -24.48 -24.13 -1.93
CA ALA A 961 -24.93 -23.42 -3.14
C ALA A 961 -24.76 -24.27 -4.41
N THR A 962 -24.54 -25.58 -4.25
CA THR A 962 -24.76 -26.54 -5.32
C THR A 962 -26.21 -26.50 -5.83
N HIS A 963 -26.46 -27.09 -7.00
CA HIS A 963 -27.72 -26.99 -7.75
C HIS A 963 -28.93 -27.69 -7.09
N HIS A 964 -28.84 -28.09 -5.81
CA HIS A 964 -29.89 -28.76 -5.05
C HIS A 964 -30.63 -27.85 -4.06
N GLN A 965 -30.10 -26.67 -3.71
CA GLN A 965 -30.67 -25.79 -2.69
C GLN A 965 -30.87 -24.34 -3.17
N CYS A 966 -31.73 -23.62 -2.45
CA CYS A 966 -31.82 -22.17 -2.46
C CYS A 966 -31.87 -21.66 -1.01
N PHE A 967 -31.39 -20.43 -0.79
CA PHE A 967 -31.41 -19.75 0.49
C PHE A 967 -32.42 -18.61 0.47
N VAL A 968 -33.45 -18.68 1.30
CA VAL A 968 -34.59 -17.76 1.28
C VAL A 968 -34.59 -16.87 2.51
N VAL A 969 -34.60 -15.56 2.29
CA VAL A 969 -34.76 -14.57 3.35
C VAL A 969 -36.18 -14.01 3.28
N ASP A 970 -37.03 -14.40 4.22
CA ASP A 970 -38.42 -13.94 4.34
C ASP A 970 -38.65 -13.35 5.74
N ASP A 971 -39.22 -12.16 5.78
CA ASP A 971 -39.39 -11.37 7.00
C ASP A 971 -40.29 -12.05 8.03
N SER A 972 -41.43 -12.60 7.58
CA SER A 972 -42.35 -13.30 8.47
C SER A 972 -41.81 -14.67 8.87
N MET A 973 -41.00 -15.33 8.03
CA MET A 973 -40.29 -16.55 8.45
C MET A 973 -39.28 -16.24 9.57
N PHE A 974 -38.53 -15.14 9.46
CA PHE A 974 -37.57 -14.74 10.49
C PHE A 974 -38.25 -14.26 11.78
N HIS A 975 -39.32 -13.46 11.68
CA HIS A 975 -39.98 -12.88 12.86
C HIS A 975 -41.02 -13.78 13.52
N ASN A 976 -41.77 -14.58 12.74
CA ASN A 976 -42.93 -15.34 13.17
C ASN A 976 -42.78 -16.86 12.99
N GLY A 977 -41.75 -17.35 12.30
CA GLY A 977 -41.56 -18.78 12.00
C GLY A 977 -42.47 -19.32 10.89
N VAL A 978 -43.15 -18.45 10.12
CA VAL A 978 -44.04 -18.82 9.01
C VAL A 978 -43.79 -17.89 7.82
N PRO A 979 -43.49 -18.39 6.61
CA PRO A 979 -43.20 -17.53 5.46
C PRO A 979 -44.37 -16.64 5.07
N GLY A 980 -44.11 -15.34 4.88
CA GLY A 980 -45.10 -14.34 4.52
C GLY A 980 -45.39 -14.28 3.03
N LYS A 981 -44.39 -14.58 2.19
CA LYS A 981 -44.52 -14.60 0.72
C LYS A 981 -44.09 -15.97 0.13
N PRO A 982 -44.69 -17.11 0.55
CA PRO A 982 -44.21 -18.45 0.20
C PRO A 982 -44.18 -18.72 -1.32
N GLU A 983 -45.14 -18.18 -2.09
CA GLU A 983 -45.15 -18.32 -3.55
C GLU A 983 -43.97 -17.60 -4.24
N SER A 984 -43.41 -16.55 -3.63
CA SER A 984 -42.20 -15.88 -4.15
C SER A 984 -40.97 -16.78 -4.00
N ALA A 985 -40.78 -17.36 -2.82
CA ALA A 985 -39.74 -18.34 -2.54
C ALA A 985 -39.86 -19.58 -3.45
N LYS A 986 -41.08 -20.14 -3.53
CA LYS A 986 -41.41 -21.29 -4.38
C LYS A 986 -41.20 -20.99 -5.87
N GLN A 987 -41.50 -19.79 -6.37
CA GLN A 987 -41.20 -19.40 -7.75
C GLN A 987 -39.69 -19.37 -8.01
N PHE A 988 -38.89 -18.88 -7.06
CA PHE A 988 -37.43 -18.87 -7.17
C PHE A 988 -36.82 -20.28 -7.12
N CYS A 989 -37.27 -21.14 -6.20
CA CYS A 989 -36.65 -22.43 -5.92
C CYS A 989 -37.19 -23.61 -6.75
N SER A 990 -38.42 -23.51 -7.27
CA SER A 990 -38.98 -24.54 -8.15
C SER A 990 -38.18 -24.74 -9.45
N SER A 991 -37.39 -23.75 -9.84
CA SER A 991 -36.41 -23.90 -10.93
C SER A 991 -35.33 -24.91 -10.54
N GLY A 992 -35.41 -26.10 -11.15
CA GLY A 992 -34.52 -27.23 -10.84
C GLY A 992 -34.91 -28.05 -9.61
N HIS A 993 -36.14 -27.91 -9.08
CA HIS A 993 -36.63 -28.65 -7.91
C HIS A 993 -35.74 -28.49 -6.65
N ARG A 994 -35.27 -27.27 -6.39
CA ARG A 994 -34.32 -26.99 -5.30
C ARG A 994 -35.02 -26.94 -3.93
N GLU A 995 -34.37 -27.51 -2.92
CA GLU A 995 -34.77 -27.46 -1.52
C GLU A 995 -34.73 -26.01 -1.00
N MET A 996 -35.80 -25.61 -0.29
CA MET A 996 -35.93 -24.27 0.31
C MET A 996 -35.36 -24.24 1.73
N VAL A 997 -34.16 -23.68 1.89
CA VAL A 997 -33.59 -23.38 3.21
C VAL A 997 -33.90 -21.92 3.55
N TYR A 998 -34.61 -21.68 4.66
CA TYR A 998 -34.95 -20.33 5.11
C TYR A 998 -33.95 -19.80 6.14
N LEU A 999 -33.68 -18.48 6.12
CA LEU A 999 -33.09 -17.78 7.26
C LEU A 999 -34.09 -17.76 8.43
N THR A 1000 -33.66 -18.27 9.59
CA THR A 1000 -34.46 -18.31 10.82
C THR A 1000 -33.70 -17.69 11.98
N ARG A 1001 -34.40 -17.34 13.08
CA ARG A 1001 -33.74 -16.92 14.34
C ARG A 1001 -32.79 -17.98 14.87
N GLN A 1002 -33.14 -19.27 14.77
CA GLN A 1002 -32.25 -20.36 15.18
C GLN A 1002 -30.93 -20.38 14.40
N MET A 1003 -30.96 -20.06 13.10
CA MET A 1003 -29.74 -19.91 12.30
C MET A 1003 -28.92 -18.67 12.70
N GLN A 1004 -29.56 -17.67 13.30
CA GLN A 1004 -28.94 -16.44 13.79
C GLN A 1004 -28.42 -16.54 15.24
N GLU A 1005 -28.88 -17.49 16.05
CA GLU A 1005 -28.43 -17.70 17.44
C GLU A 1005 -26.90 -17.84 17.63
N PRO A 1006 -26.15 -18.64 16.83
CA PRO A 1006 -24.73 -18.90 17.07
C PRO A 1006 -23.85 -17.65 17.00
N GLN A 1007 -22.89 -17.51 17.93
CA GLN A 1007 -21.96 -16.37 17.92
C GLN A 1007 -20.97 -16.46 16.74
N LEU A 1008 -20.54 -17.66 16.35
CA LEU A 1008 -19.75 -17.92 15.15
C LEU A 1008 -20.52 -18.89 14.25
N LEU A 1009 -20.69 -18.52 12.98
CA LEU A 1009 -21.03 -19.44 11.90
C LEU A 1009 -19.77 -19.73 11.06
N TYR A 1010 -19.60 -20.97 10.63
CA TYR A 1010 -18.48 -21.37 9.78
C TYR A 1010 -18.97 -22.11 8.53
N ILE A 1011 -18.79 -21.51 7.35
CA ILE A 1011 -19.20 -22.09 6.07
C ILE A 1011 -18.03 -22.83 5.43
N GLN A 1012 -18.16 -24.16 5.33
CA GLN A 1012 -17.14 -25.05 4.76
C GLN A 1012 -17.19 -25.07 3.21
N ALA A 1013 -17.17 -23.90 2.58
CA ALA A 1013 -17.37 -23.75 1.13
C ALA A 1013 -16.31 -24.44 0.25
N GLY A 1014 -15.14 -24.79 0.79
CA GLY A 1014 -14.14 -25.61 0.11
C GLY A 1014 -14.44 -27.10 0.03
N LYS A 1015 -15.39 -27.64 0.81
CA LYS A 1015 -15.75 -29.07 0.80
C LYS A 1015 -16.88 -29.36 -0.20
N PRO A 1016 -16.85 -30.49 -0.95
CA PRO A 1016 -17.84 -30.77 -1.98
C PRO A 1016 -19.31 -30.72 -1.55
N ALA A 1017 -19.65 -31.23 -0.36
CA ALA A 1017 -21.03 -31.25 0.14
C ALA A 1017 -21.57 -29.84 0.43
N THR A 1018 -20.76 -28.98 1.05
CA THR A 1018 -21.11 -27.63 1.51
C THR A 1018 -20.62 -26.53 0.57
N ARG A 1019 -20.33 -26.88 -0.69
CA ARG A 1019 -19.67 -26.00 -1.66
C ARG A 1019 -20.53 -24.80 -2.04
N MET A 1020 -19.95 -23.60 -2.01
CA MET A 1020 -20.66 -22.36 -2.39
C MET A 1020 -20.44 -21.99 -3.86
N LEU A 1021 -20.84 -22.88 -4.79
CA LEU A 1021 -20.68 -22.71 -6.24
C LEU A 1021 -21.98 -22.36 -6.95
N ALA A 1022 -22.44 -21.12 -6.76
CA ALA A 1022 -23.48 -20.47 -7.55
C ALA A 1022 -23.21 -18.96 -7.65
N HIS A 1023 -23.85 -18.27 -8.58
CA HIS A 1023 -23.93 -16.81 -8.49
C HIS A 1023 -24.84 -16.44 -7.30
N PHE A 1024 -24.44 -15.46 -6.47
CA PHE A 1024 -25.08 -15.18 -5.18
C PHE A 1024 -26.60 -14.98 -5.29
N TYR A 1025 -27.04 -14.21 -6.28
CA TYR A 1025 -28.44 -13.89 -6.55
C TYR A 1025 -29.25 -15.04 -7.16
N GLY A 1026 -28.58 -16.11 -7.58
CA GLY A 1026 -29.16 -17.36 -8.05
C GLY A 1026 -29.32 -18.40 -6.94
N TYR A 1027 -28.61 -18.21 -5.82
CA TYR A 1027 -28.73 -19.01 -4.61
C TYR A 1027 -29.61 -18.34 -3.54
N ILE A 1028 -29.33 -17.06 -3.25
CA ILE A 1028 -30.01 -16.24 -2.24
C ILE A 1028 -31.17 -15.48 -2.89
N HIS A 1029 -32.34 -15.51 -2.26
CA HIS A 1029 -33.53 -14.75 -2.66
C HIS A 1029 -34.19 -14.10 -1.45
N PHE A 1030 -34.31 -12.77 -1.48
CA PHE A 1030 -35.08 -12.03 -0.48
C PHE A 1030 -36.52 -11.89 -0.97
N THR A 1031 -37.51 -12.25 -0.15
CA THR A 1031 -38.91 -12.15 -0.57
C THR A 1031 -39.42 -10.70 -0.60
N ASP A 1032 -38.64 -9.74 -0.10
CA ASP A 1032 -38.83 -8.32 -0.39
C ASP A 1032 -37.89 -7.82 -1.51
N PRO A 1033 -38.42 -7.34 -2.66
CA PRO A 1033 -37.61 -6.86 -3.76
C PRO A 1033 -36.71 -5.66 -3.40
N SER A 1034 -37.07 -4.85 -2.40
CA SER A 1034 -36.24 -3.73 -1.96
C SER A 1034 -34.92 -4.22 -1.35
N TYR A 1035 -34.99 -5.25 -0.51
CA TYR A 1035 -33.81 -5.90 0.09
C TYR A 1035 -33.05 -6.74 -0.95
N ASP A 1036 -33.77 -7.47 -1.80
CA ASP A 1036 -33.16 -8.28 -2.86
C ASP A 1036 -32.31 -7.42 -3.81
N ASN A 1037 -32.88 -6.31 -4.28
CA ASN A 1037 -32.19 -5.35 -5.13
C ASN A 1037 -31.09 -4.59 -4.36
N TYR A 1038 -31.26 -4.31 -3.06
CA TYR A 1038 -30.18 -3.75 -2.22
C TYR A 1038 -28.96 -4.67 -2.21
N PHE A 1039 -29.12 -5.97 -1.94
CA PHE A 1039 -27.96 -6.88 -1.90
C PHE A 1039 -27.33 -7.12 -3.27
N ARG A 1040 -28.10 -7.04 -4.37
CA ARG A 1040 -27.56 -6.99 -5.74
C ARG A 1040 -26.64 -5.77 -5.95
N ARG A 1041 -27.05 -4.58 -5.48
CA ARG A 1041 -26.22 -3.36 -5.52
C ARG A 1041 -25.08 -3.37 -4.51
N TYR A 1042 -25.25 -3.99 -3.34
CA TYR A 1042 -24.18 -4.15 -2.34
C TYR A 1042 -23.00 -4.95 -2.90
N VAL A 1043 -23.25 -6.01 -3.67
CA VAL A 1043 -22.19 -6.74 -4.39
C VAL A 1043 -21.63 -5.91 -5.55
N ARG A 1044 -22.48 -5.26 -6.38
CA ARG A 1044 -22.01 -4.39 -7.48
C ARG A 1044 -21.07 -3.29 -6.99
N ASP A 1045 -21.48 -2.57 -5.95
CA ASP A 1045 -20.87 -1.31 -5.54
C ASP A 1045 -19.75 -1.45 -4.49
N LEU A 1046 -19.53 -2.64 -3.93
CA LEU A 1046 -18.47 -2.88 -2.93
C LEU A 1046 -17.59 -4.10 -3.23
N LEU A 1047 -17.90 -4.94 -4.23
CA LEU A 1047 -17.09 -6.12 -4.57
C LEU A 1047 -16.55 -6.08 -6.00
N HIS A 1048 -16.04 -4.91 -6.38
CA HIS A 1048 -15.28 -4.70 -7.61
C HIS A 1048 -13.79 -5.02 -7.43
N TYR A 1049 -13.08 -5.18 -8.55
CA TYR A 1049 -11.62 -5.31 -8.54
C TYR A 1049 -10.93 -4.02 -8.04
N ARG A 1050 -9.67 -4.15 -7.64
CA ARG A 1050 -8.82 -3.02 -7.25
C ARG A 1050 -8.47 -2.14 -8.46
N HIS A 1051 -8.12 -0.87 -8.21
CA HIS A 1051 -8.03 0.16 -9.26
C HIS A 1051 -6.91 -0.12 -10.29
N GLU A 1052 -5.79 -0.72 -9.89
CA GLU A 1052 -4.71 -1.11 -10.80
C GLU A 1052 -5.16 -2.11 -11.87
N ILE A 1053 -6.11 -2.99 -11.54
CA ILE A 1053 -6.67 -4.00 -12.46
C ILE A 1053 -7.53 -3.32 -13.54
N PHE A 1054 -8.35 -2.34 -13.14
CA PHE A 1054 -9.15 -1.55 -14.08
C PHE A 1054 -8.29 -0.57 -14.89
N CYS A 1055 -7.27 0.02 -14.29
CA CYS A 1055 -6.35 0.94 -14.97
C CYS A 1055 -5.58 0.23 -16.09
N ALA A 1056 -4.93 -0.91 -15.79
CA ALA A 1056 -4.25 -1.72 -16.80
C ALA A 1056 -5.19 -2.19 -17.92
N ALA A 1057 -6.41 -2.60 -17.57
CA ALA A 1057 -7.43 -2.96 -18.56
C ALA A 1057 -7.86 -1.76 -19.42
N GLY A 1058 -8.04 -0.58 -18.83
CA GLY A 1058 -8.48 0.63 -19.52
C GLY A 1058 -7.47 1.19 -20.50
N LYS A 1059 -6.17 1.12 -20.19
CA LYS A 1059 -5.10 1.40 -21.17
C LYS A 1059 -5.23 0.50 -22.40
N ILE A 1060 -5.50 -0.79 -22.18
CA ILE A 1060 -5.64 -1.79 -23.26
C ILE A 1060 -6.94 -1.58 -24.05
N VAL A 1061 -8.07 -1.32 -23.39
CA VAL A 1061 -9.35 -0.97 -24.04
C VAL A 1061 -9.18 0.25 -24.94
N LYS A 1062 -8.55 1.33 -24.45
CA LYS A 1062 -8.29 2.54 -25.25
C LYS A 1062 -7.31 2.31 -26.40
N ALA A 1063 -6.29 1.48 -26.22
CA ALA A 1063 -5.38 1.09 -27.30
C ALA A 1063 -6.12 0.31 -28.41
N LEU A 1064 -6.94 -0.68 -28.04
CA LEU A 1064 -7.78 -1.44 -28.96
C LEU A 1064 -8.77 -0.53 -29.71
N GLN A 1065 -9.40 0.43 -29.02
CA GLN A 1065 -10.33 1.38 -29.61
C GLN A 1065 -9.65 2.36 -30.56
N SER A 1066 -8.45 2.85 -30.22
CA SER A 1066 -7.66 3.73 -31.08
C SER A 1066 -7.24 3.04 -32.38
N LEU A 1067 -6.86 1.76 -32.31
CA LEU A 1067 -6.57 0.93 -33.48
C LEU A 1067 -7.84 0.63 -34.30
N GLY A 1068 -8.95 0.37 -33.61
CA GLY A 1068 -10.28 0.20 -34.19
C GLY A 1068 -10.72 1.38 -35.04
N GLU A 1069 -10.66 2.60 -34.49
CA GLU A 1069 -11.15 3.80 -35.17
C GLU A 1069 -10.36 4.09 -36.46
N GLN A 1070 -9.04 3.86 -36.46
CA GLN A 1070 -8.19 3.98 -37.65
C GLN A 1070 -8.65 3.08 -38.82
N HIS A 1071 -9.42 2.03 -38.54
CA HIS A 1071 -9.97 1.08 -39.51
C HIS A 1071 -11.51 1.15 -39.63
N GLY A 1072 -12.14 2.16 -39.02
CA GLY A 1072 -13.58 2.41 -39.08
C GLY A 1072 -14.42 1.74 -38.00
N PHE A 1073 -13.81 0.98 -37.07
CA PHE A 1073 -14.50 0.39 -35.92
C PHE A 1073 -14.47 1.37 -34.75
N ARG A 1074 -15.57 2.08 -34.52
CA ARG A 1074 -15.67 3.06 -33.41
C ARG A 1074 -16.18 2.43 -32.12
N ALA A 1075 -15.80 3.03 -30.99
CA ALA A 1075 -16.52 2.88 -29.74
C ALA A 1075 -17.75 3.81 -29.72
N ASP A 1076 -18.72 3.51 -28.86
CA ASP A 1076 -19.84 4.41 -28.57
C ASP A 1076 -19.51 5.42 -27.45
N SER A 1077 -20.49 6.28 -27.11
CA SER A 1077 -20.33 7.35 -26.14
C SER A 1077 -20.16 6.91 -24.68
N GLU A 1078 -20.41 5.63 -24.36
CA GLU A 1078 -20.15 5.05 -23.03
C GLU A 1078 -18.87 4.19 -23.05
N GLY A 1079 -18.06 4.24 -24.12
CA GLY A 1079 -16.75 3.58 -24.24
C GLY A 1079 -16.82 2.10 -24.66
N ILE A 1080 -17.90 1.66 -25.31
CA ILE A 1080 -18.13 0.26 -25.66
C ILE A 1080 -17.84 0.06 -27.16
N GLY A 1081 -17.11 -0.99 -27.54
CA GLY A 1081 -16.79 -1.30 -28.93
C GLY A 1081 -15.37 -0.92 -29.36
N GLY A 1082 -15.20 -0.57 -30.64
CA GLY A 1082 -13.89 -0.46 -31.32
C GLY A 1082 -13.27 -1.80 -31.75
N TYR A 1083 -13.60 -2.88 -31.05
CA TYR A 1083 -13.16 -4.26 -31.32
C TYR A 1083 -14.27 -5.23 -30.89
N SER A 1084 -14.20 -6.50 -31.28
CA SER A 1084 -14.98 -7.60 -30.67
C SER A 1084 -14.08 -8.53 -29.87
N SER A 1085 -14.69 -9.35 -29.01
CA SER A 1085 -13.97 -10.04 -27.93
C SER A 1085 -14.37 -11.50 -27.79
N PHE A 1086 -13.41 -12.34 -27.41
CA PHE A 1086 -13.58 -13.77 -27.19
C PHE A 1086 -12.99 -14.20 -25.85
N HIS A 1087 -13.59 -15.21 -25.23
CA HIS A 1087 -12.96 -15.99 -24.17
C HIS A 1087 -13.02 -17.48 -24.50
N ILE A 1088 -11.86 -18.05 -24.87
CA ILE A 1088 -11.70 -19.41 -25.40
C ILE A 1088 -10.90 -20.25 -24.39
N ARG A 1089 -11.58 -21.12 -23.63
CA ARG A 1089 -11.00 -21.94 -22.56
C ARG A 1089 -10.78 -23.38 -23.01
N ARG A 1090 -9.53 -23.78 -23.23
CA ARG A 1090 -9.14 -25.10 -23.78
C ARG A 1090 -8.36 -25.99 -22.81
N GLY A 1091 -7.54 -25.43 -21.91
CA GLY A 1091 -6.49 -26.15 -21.17
C GLY A 1091 -6.98 -27.28 -20.25
N ASP A 1092 -7.18 -27.00 -18.97
CA ASP A 1092 -7.64 -27.99 -17.97
C ASP A 1092 -9.13 -28.37 -18.09
N PHE A 1093 -9.84 -27.76 -19.04
CA PHE A 1093 -11.30 -27.59 -18.94
C PHE A 1093 -12.07 -28.92 -19.00
N GLN A 1094 -12.81 -29.23 -17.93
CA GLN A 1094 -13.46 -30.52 -17.73
C GLN A 1094 -14.54 -30.87 -18.79
N TYR A 1095 -15.22 -29.86 -19.35
CA TYR A 1095 -16.29 -30.07 -20.33
C TYR A 1095 -15.73 -30.28 -21.73
N ARG A 1096 -15.22 -31.49 -22.02
CA ARG A 1096 -14.57 -31.84 -23.31
C ARG A 1096 -15.36 -31.41 -24.56
N LYS A 1097 -16.71 -31.48 -24.54
CA LYS A 1097 -17.59 -31.02 -25.63
C LYS A 1097 -17.42 -29.54 -26.01
N MET A 1098 -16.95 -28.69 -25.09
CA MET A 1098 -16.79 -27.25 -25.28
C MET A 1098 -15.38 -26.88 -25.80
N LYS A 1099 -14.46 -27.86 -25.91
CA LYS A 1099 -13.11 -27.65 -26.45
C LYS A 1099 -13.11 -27.71 -27.99
N LEU A 1100 -13.91 -26.85 -28.61
CA LEU A 1100 -14.07 -26.79 -30.08
C LEU A 1100 -12.72 -26.55 -30.78
N SER A 1101 -12.62 -27.02 -32.03
CA SER A 1101 -11.55 -26.64 -32.96
C SER A 1101 -11.65 -25.18 -33.38
N ALA A 1102 -10.58 -24.63 -33.96
CA ALA A 1102 -10.55 -23.24 -34.40
C ALA A 1102 -11.49 -22.98 -35.59
N ASP A 1103 -11.60 -23.95 -36.50
CA ASP A 1103 -12.56 -23.91 -37.60
C ASP A 1103 -14.00 -23.93 -37.07
N GLU A 1104 -14.33 -24.73 -36.05
CA GLU A 1104 -15.64 -24.66 -35.40
C GLU A 1104 -15.87 -23.30 -34.73
N TRP A 1105 -14.91 -22.80 -33.94
CA TRP A 1105 -14.99 -21.47 -33.32
C TRP A 1105 -15.28 -20.38 -34.35
N TYR A 1106 -14.51 -20.30 -35.44
CA TYR A 1106 -14.73 -19.32 -36.48
C TYR A 1106 -16.05 -19.54 -37.24
N ASN A 1107 -16.35 -20.78 -37.68
CA ASN A 1107 -17.56 -21.06 -38.45
C ASN A 1107 -18.85 -20.82 -37.65
N ASN A 1108 -18.82 -21.02 -36.33
CA ASN A 1108 -19.96 -20.80 -35.45
C ASN A 1108 -20.18 -19.31 -35.12
N THR A 1109 -19.20 -18.42 -35.33
CA THR A 1109 -19.27 -17.01 -34.91
C THR A 1109 -19.06 -15.98 -36.02
N LYS A 1110 -18.65 -16.37 -37.23
CA LYS A 1110 -18.39 -15.47 -38.37
C LYS A 1110 -19.56 -14.57 -38.80
N ASP A 1111 -20.79 -14.92 -38.39
CA ASP A 1111 -22.01 -14.13 -38.56
C ASP A 1111 -22.20 -13.03 -37.50
N VAL A 1112 -21.47 -13.11 -36.38
CA VAL A 1112 -21.45 -12.13 -35.29
C VAL A 1112 -20.40 -11.03 -35.53
N LEU A 1113 -19.36 -11.35 -36.31
CA LEU A 1113 -18.19 -10.49 -36.55
C LEU A 1113 -18.37 -9.59 -37.77
N MET A 1114 -17.80 -8.38 -37.70
CA MET A 1114 -17.70 -7.49 -38.85
C MET A 1114 -16.47 -7.86 -39.69
N LYS A 1115 -16.55 -7.69 -41.01
CA LYS A 1115 -15.42 -7.98 -41.90
C LYS A 1115 -14.19 -7.15 -41.50
N ASN A 1116 -13.04 -7.81 -41.36
CA ASN A 1116 -11.76 -7.24 -40.94
C ASN A 1116 -11.74 -6.65 -39.51
N GLU A 1117 -12.70 -6.98 -38.66
CA GLU A 1117 -12.77 -6.49 -37.27
C GLU A 1117 -11.59 -6.96 -36.41
N PHE A 1118 -11.13 -6.11 -35.49
CA PHE A 1118 -10.16 -6.45 -34.45
C PHE A 1118 -10.79 -7.36 -33.39
N LEU A 1119 -10.09 -8.44 -33.06
CA LEU A 1119 -10.52 -9.45 -32.09
C LEU A 1119 -9.55 -9.49 -30.90
N TYR A 1120 -10.03 -9.15 -29.72
CA TYR A 1120 -9.31 -9.44 -28.47
C TYR A 1120 -9.67 -10.85 -27.99
N ILE A 1121 -8.69 -11.73 -27.79
CA ILE A 1121 -8.92 -13.12 -27.37
C ILE A 1121 -8.27 -13.38 -26.01
N ALA A 1122 -9.10 -13.51 -24.97
CA ALA A 1122 -8.69 -14.08 -23.69
C ALA A 1122 -8.66 -15.61 -23.81
N THR A 1123 -7.52 -16.24 -23.50
CA THR A 1123 -7.37 -17.70 -23.66
C THR A 1123 -6.24 -18.27 -22.81
N ASP A 1124 -6.40 -19.55 -22.43
CA ASP A 1124 -5.31 -20.34 -21.86
C ASP A 1124 -4.53 -21.15 -22.90
N GLU A 1125 -4.93 -21.10 -24.17
CA GLU A 1125 -4.15 -21.62 -25.29
C GLU A 1125 -2.77 -20.92 -25.38
N LYS A 1126 -1.75 -21.67 -25.76
CA LYS A 1126 -0.36 -21.20 -25.94
C LYS A 1126 0.11 -21.31 -27.39
N ASP A 1127 -0.47 -22.22 -28.18
CA ASP A 1127 -0.23 -22.24 -29.61
C ASP A 1127 -1.09 -21.19 -30.32
N LYS A 1128 -0.48 -20.03 -30.62
CA LYS A 1128 -1.15 -18.96 -31.38
C LYS A 1128 -1.55 -19.38 -32.79
N SER A 1129 -0.96 -20.44 -33.37
CA SER A 1129 -1.35 -20.95 -34.68
C SER A 1129 -2.75 -21.57 -34.68
N PHE A 1130 -3.28 -21.94 -33.51
CA PHE A 1130 -4.69 -22.33 -33.36
C PHE A 1130 -5.63 -21.27 -33.94
N PHE A 1131 -5.37 -19.97 -33.76
CA PHE A 1131 -6.27 -18.90 -34.18
C PHE A 1131 -6.16 -18.53 -35.68
N LEU A 1132 -5.39 -19.30 -36.47
CA LEU A 1132 -5.16 -19.06 -37.89
C LEU A 1132 -6.44 -18.95 -38.76
N PRO A 1133 -7.55 -19.70 -38.55
CA PRO A 1133 -8.77 -19.53 -39.34
C PRO A 1133 -9.38 -18.12 -39.26
N PHE A 1134 -9.28 -17.46 -38.10
CA PHE A 1134 -9.72 -16.07 -37.93
C PHE A 1134 -8.82 -15.10 -38.72
N GLN A 1135 -7.49 -15.33 -38.73
CA GLN A 1135 -6.54 -14.52 -39.51
C GLN A 1135 -6.73 -14.72 -41.02
N GLN A 1136 -6.95 -15.95 -41.47
CA GLN A 1136 -7.24 -16.28 -42.87
C GLN A 1136 -8.57 -15.67 -43.36
N ALA A 1137 -9.53 -15.46 -42.47
CA ALA A 1137 -10.76 -14.71 -42.74
C ALA A 1137 -10.56 -13.18 -42.81
N GLY A 1138 -9.35 -12.68 -42.53
CA GLY A 1138 -8.99 -11.26 -42.60
C GLY A 1138 -9.14 -10.49 -41.29
N HIS A 1139 -9.38 -11.17 -40.15
CA HIS A 1139 -9.43 -10.50 -38.85
C HIS A 1139 -8.04 -10.28 -38.25
N TYR A 1140 -7.88 -9.14 -37.59
CA TYR A 1140 -6.71 -8.84 -36.76
C TYR A 1140 -6.93 -9.40 -35.35
N ILE A 1141 -5.92 -10.02 -34.75
CA ILE A 1141 -6.05 -10.71 -33.46
C ILE A 1141 -5.03 -10.16 -32.47
N PHE A 1142 -5.51 -9.85 -31.26
CA PHE A 1142 -4.71 -9.48 -30.12
C PHE A 1142 -4.98 -10.39 -28.92
N PHE A 1143 -3.93 -10.63 -28.14
CA PHE A 1143 -3.94 -11.29 -26.84
C PHE A 1143 -3.34 -10.35 -25.79
N LEU A 1144 -3.42 -10.70 -24.51
CA LEU A 1144 -2.85 -9.90 -23.43
C LEU A 1144 -1.36 -9.56 -23.62
N ASP A 1145 -0.56 -10.47 -24.20
CA ASP A 1145 0.88 -10.30 -24.41
C ASP A 1145 1.23 -9.34 -25.57
N ASN A 1146 0.27 -8.96 -26.41
CA ASN A 1146 0.42 -7.83 -27.34
C ASN A 1146 0.45 -6.48 -26.61
N PHE A 1147 0.12 -6.46 -25.31
CA PHE A 1147 -0.03 -5.27 -24.49
C PHE A 1147 0.84 -5.28 -23.22
N GLU A 1148 1.90 -6.10 -23.19
CA GLU A 1148 2.78 -6.28 -22.02
C GLU A 1148 3.33 -4.94 -21.47
N GLN A 1149 3.52 -3.94 -22.34
CA GLN A 1149 3.87 -2.55 -22.01
C GLN A 1149 2.91 -1.85 -21.03
N PHE A 1150 1.62 -2.22 -21.03
CA PHE A 1150 0.60 -1.71 -20.11
C PHE A 1150 0.41 -2.59 -18.86
N LEU A 1151 1.25 -3.63 -18.71
CA LEU A 1151 1.27 -4.59 -17.61
C LEU A 1151 2.57 -4.49 -16.78
N GLY A 1152 3.38 -3.46 -17.00
CA GLY A 1152 4.54 -3.16 -16.16
C GLY A 1152 4.14 -3.00 -14.69
N GLY A 1153 4.92 -3.60 -13.78
CA GLY A 1153 4.73 -3.45 -12.33
C GLY A 1153 3.55 -4.23 -11.70
N ILE A 1154 2.51 -4.59 -12.45
CA ILE A 1154 1.32 -5.26 -11.90
C ILE A 1154 1.60 -6.72 -11.50
N ASP A 1155 0.83 -7.24 -10.54
CA ASP A 1155 0.93 -8.64 -10.11
C ASP A 1155 0.61 -9.57 -11.29
N PRO A 1156 1.49 -10.53 -11.68
CA PRO A 1156 1.21 -11.44 -12.78
C PRO A 1156 -0.02 -12.33 -12.54
N ASN A 1157 -0.49 -12.45 -11.29
CA ASN A 1157 -1.73 -13.14 -10.94
C ASN A 1157 -2.99 -12.28 -11.19
N HIS A 1158 -2.88 -10.97 -11.41
CA HIS A 1158 -4.00 -10.09 -11.79
C HIS A 1158 -4.41 -10.24 -13.27
N ARG A 1159 -3.57 -10.84 -14.11
CA ARG A 1159 -3.77 -10.92 -15.57
C ARG A 1159 -5.16 -11.39 -15.99
N GLY A 1160 -5.70 -12.45 -15.38
CA GLY A 1160 -7.04 -12.95 -15.70
C GLY A 1160 -8.18 -11.97 -15.34
N MET A 1161 -7.98 -11.10 -14.36
CA MET A 1161 -8.94 -10.06 -13.97
C MET A 1161 -8.90 -8.89 -14.97
N ILE A 1162 -7.69 -8.50 -15.40
CA ILE A 1162 -7.45 -7.52 -16.47
C ILE A 1162 -8.13 -7.99 -17.77
N GLU A 1163 -7.90 -9.25 -18.18
CA GLU A 1163 -8.56 -9.87 -19.34
C GLU A 1163 -10.09 -9.90 -19.21
N THR A 1164 -10.62 -10.12 -18.01
CA THR A 1164 -12.07 -10.12 -17.75
C THR A 1164 -12.67 -8.74 -18.01
N VAL A 1165 -11.97 -7.66 -17.63
CA VAL A 1165 -12.40 -6.29 -17.90
C VAL A 1165 -12.25 -5.96 -19.40
N ILE A 1166 -11.13 -6.28 -20.05
CA ILE A 1166 -10.96 -6.03 -21.50
C ILE A 1166 -12.02 -6.78 -22.33
N ALA A 1167 -12.25 -8.06 -22.06
CA ALA A 1167 -13.25 -8.85 -22.78
C ALA A 1167 -14.69 -8.38 -22.53
N SER A 1168 -14.96 -7.62 -21.46
CA SER A 1168 -16.29 -7.07 -21.22
C SER A 1168 -16.63 -5.87 -22.11
N ARG A 1169 -15.64 -5.14 -22.65
CA ARG A 1169 -15.86 -3.86 -23.36
C ARG A 1169 -15.94 -3.97 -24.89
N GLY A 1170 -15.64 -5.13 -25.47
CA GLY A 1170 -15.80 -5.37 -26.91
C GLY A 1170 -17.26 -5.27 -27.38
N ARG A 1171 -17.47 -4.88 -28.64
CA ARG A 1171 -18.79 -4.74 -29.30
C ARG A 1171 -19.60 -6.03 -29.12
N ALA A 1172 -19.15 -7.12 -29.76
CA ALA A 1172 -19.61 -8.46 -29.43
C ALA A 1172 -18.64 -9.11 -28.43
N PHE A 1173 -19.19 -10.00 -27.61
CA PHE A 1173 -18.43 -10.95 -26.79
C PHE A 1173 -18.88 -12.37 -27.13
N VAL A 1174 -17.92 -13.29 -27.30
CA VAL A 1174 -18.20 -14.74 -27.41
C VAL A 1174 -17.45 -15.51 -26.34
N GLY A 1175 -18.18 -16.13 -25.41
CA GLY A 1175 -17.61 -16.93 -24.33
C GLY A 1175 -17.53 -18.43 -24.64
N THR A 1176 -16.80 -19.15 -23.79
CA THR A 1176 -16.91 -20.62 -23.66
C THR A 1176 -17.98 -20.95 -22.63
N TYR A 1177 -19.01 -21.74 -22.98
CA TYR A 1177 -20.11 -22.08 -22.08
C TYR A 1177 -19.62 -22.95 -20.91
N ARG A 1178 -20.30 -22.88 -19.75
CA ARG A 1178 -19.91 -23.48 -18.45
C ARG A 1178 -18.59 -23.01 -17.85
N SER A 1179 -17.92 -22.01 -18.42
CA SER A 1179 -16.78 -21.35 -17.76
C SER A 1179 -17.24 -20.17 -16.91
N THR A 1180 -16.92 -20.21 -15.61
CA THR A 1180 -17.23 -19.13 -14.65
C THR A 1180 -16.50 -17.81 -14.96
N PHE A 1181 -15.46 -17.86 -15.81
CA PHE A 1181 -14.78 -16.69 -16.39
C PHE A 1181 -15.64 -16.04 -17.49
N SER A 1182 -16.15 -16.82 -18.45
CA SER A 1182 -17.15 -16.35 -19.43
C SER A 1182 -18.42 -15.82 -18.75
N GLY A 1183 -18.80 -16.44 -17.63
CA GLY A 1183 -19.85 -15.95 -16.74
C GLY A 1183 -19.55 -14.51 -16.31
N TYR A 1184 -18.45 -14.28 -15.58
CA TYR A 1184 -18.22 -12.95 -15.01
C TYR A 1184 -18.11 -11.83 -16.04
N ILE A 1185 -17.50 -12.09 -17.21
CA ILE A 1185 -17.47 -11.13 -18.33
C ILE A 1185 -18.89 -10.70 -18.72
N ASN A 1186 -19.84 -11.63 -18.80
CA ASN A 1186 -21.25 -11.30 -19.08
C ASN A 1186 -21.92 -10.51 -17.95
N ARG A 1187 -21.54 -10.69 -16.68
CA ARG A 1187 -22.03 -9.83 -15.59
C ARG A 1187 -21.51 -8.40 -15.72
N LEU A 1188 -20.22 -8.23 -16.01
CA LEU A 1188 -19.64 -6.91 -16.24
C LEU A 1188 -20.34 -6.21 -17.41
N ARG A 1189 -20.56 -6.92 -18.53
CA ARG A 1189 -21.35 -6.42 -19.67
C ARG A 1189 -22.73 -5.93 -19.25
N GLY A 1190 -23.44 -6.70 -18.42
CA GLY A 1190 -24.73 -6.31 -17.87
C GLY A 1190 -24.69 -5.09 -16.94
N TYR A 1191 -23.63 -4.94 -16.13
CA TYR A 1191 -23.44 -3.74 -15.31
C TYR A 1191 -23.07 -2.49 -16.14
N TYR A 1192 -22.35 -2.65 -17.27
CA TYR A 1192 -22.10 -1.57 -18.24
C TYR A 1192 -23.32 -1.21 -19.12
N GLY A 1193 -24.49 -1.81 -18.88
CA GLY A 1193 -25.68 -1.55 -19.68
C GLY A 1193 -25.71 -2.25 -21.05
N ILE A 1194 -24.72 -3.08 -21.37
CA ILE A 1194 -24.58 -3.72 -22.69
C ILE A 1194 -25.69 -4.76 -22.89
N SER A 1195 -26.40 -4.67 -24.03
CA SER A 1195 -27.42 -5.65 -24.40
C SER A 1195 -26.84 -7.06 -24.51
N MET A 1196 -27.51 -8.04 -23.88
CA MET A 1196 -27.12 -9.44 -23.95
C MET A 1196 -27.27 -10.06 -25.34
N ASN A 1197 -27.94 -9.38 -26.29
CA ASN A 1197 -27.94 -9.75 -27.71
C ASN A 1197 -26.56 -9.55 -28.39
N ASN A 1198 -25.62 -8.89 -27.69
CA ASN A 1198 -24.22 -8.78 -28.07
C ASN A 1198 -23.33 -9.79 -27.30
N SER A 1199 -23.90 -10.79 -26.63
CA SER A 1199 -23.20 -11.77 -25.79
C SER A 1199 -23.56 -13.19 -26.19
N TRP A 1200 -22.58 -13.90 -26.74
CA TRP A 1200 -22.75 -15.19 -27.41
C TRP A 1200 -21.89 -16.28 -26.76
N TYR A 1201 -22.11 -17.53 -27.16
CA TYR A 1201 -21.19 -18.65 -26.90
C TYR A 1201 -20.71 -19.30 -28.19
N GLY A 1202 -19.53 -19.91 -28.16
CA GLY A 1202 -18.89 -20.51 -29.34
C GLY A 1202 -19.53 -21.81 -29.84
N ASP A 1203 -20.29 -22.52 -29.01
CA ASP A 1203 -20.99 -23.75 -29.39
C ASP A 1203 -22.41 -23.46 -29.88
N LEU A 1204 -22.84 -24.15 -30.95
CA LEU A 1204 -24.14 -23.88 -31.60
C LEU A 1204 -25.36 -24.17 -30.72
N GLU A 1205 -25.23 -25.04 -29.71
CA GLU A 1205 -26.33 -25.43 -28.81
C GLU A 1205 -26.68 -24.30 -27.83
N HIS A 1206 -25.66 -23.59 -27.31
CA HIS A 1206 -25.82 -22.52 -26.32
C HIS A 1206 -25.54 -21.12 -26.90
N LYS A 1207 -25.23 -21.00 -28.20
CA LYS A 1207 -24.79 -19.76 -28.89
C LYS A 1207 -25.55 -18.50 -28.49
N THR A 1208 -26.88 -18.56 -28.38
CA THR A 1208 -27.76 -17.41 -28.07
C THR A 1208 -28.33 -17.41 -26.64
N ILE A 1209 -27.86 -18.26 -25.71
CA ILE A 1209 -28.47 -18.46 -24.38
C ILE A 1209 -28.37 -17.26 -23.40
N MET A 1210 -27.77 -16.15 -23.82
CA MET A 1210 -27.84 -14.86 -23.11
C MET A 1210 -28.96 -13.96 -23.63
N HIS A 1211 -29.43 -14.17 -24.86
CA HIS A 1211 -30.43 -13.34 -25.54
C HIS A 1211 -31.84 -13.58 -24.96
N GLU A 1212 -32.05 -14.72 -24.29
CA GLU A 1212 -33.30 -15.06 -23.61
C GLU A 1212 -33.18 -14.89 -22.09
N TRP A 1213 -34.11 -14.14 -21.50
CA TRP A 1213 -34.23 -14.05 -20.05
C TRP A 1213 -34.94 -15.29 -19.47
N SER A 1214 -34.22 -16.40 -19.37
CA SER A 1214 -34.65 -17.56 -18.57
C SER A 1214 -34.65 -17.23 -17.07
N ASN A 1215 -35.42 -17.96 -16.25
CA ASN A 1215 -35.16 -17.93 -14.80
C ASN A 1215 -33.80 -18.60 -14.53
N VAL A 1216 -33.14 -18.22 -13.43
CA VAL A 1216 -32.06 -19.03 -12.85
C VAL A 1216 -32.56 -20.46 -12.67
N ASN A 1217 -31.81 -21.46 -13.15
CA ASN A 1217 -32.18 -22.87 -13.19
C ASN A 1217 -31.03 -23.77 -12.69
N LEU A 1218 -31.04 -25.06 -13.05
CA LEU A 1218 -29.92 -25.97 -12.78
C LEU A 1218 -28.63 -25.49 -13.44
N ASP A 1219 -27.48 -25.92 -12.91
CA ASP A 1219 -26.15 -25.39 -13.25
C ASP A 1219 -26.04 -23.86 -13.02
N THR A 1220 -26.37 -23.42 -11.80
CA THR A 1220 -26.32 -22.05 -11.21
C THR A 1220 -24.98 -21.29 -11.29
N TYR A 1221 -24.01 -21.84 -12.01
CA TYR A 1221 -22.64 -21.34 -12.23
C TYR A 1221 -22.25 -21.26 -13.72
N ALA A 1222 -23.06 -21.82 -14.63
CA ALA A 1222 -22.64 -22.09 -16.02
C ALA A 1222 -22.72 -20.87 -16.96
N LYS A 1223 -23.55 -19.89 -16.61
CA LYS A 1223 -23.73 -18.58 -17.25
C LYS A 1223 -24.33 -17.61 -16.23
N GLU A 1224 -24.27 -16.31 -16.49
CA GLU A 1224 -25.02 -15.33 -15.69
C GLU A 1224 -26.48 -15.20 -16.17
N TRP A 1225 -27.31 -14.48 -15.40
CA TRP A 1225 -28.72 -14.24 -15.69
C TRP A 1225 -29.07 -12.75 -15.51
N PRO A 1226 -29.98 -12.19 -16.34
CA PRO A 1226 -30.29 -10.74 -16.32
C PRO A 1226 -30.77 -10.19 -14.98
N ASP A 1227 -31.35 -11.04 -14.12
CA ASP A 1227 -31.72 -10.70 -12.73
C ASP A 1227 -30.58 -9.99 -11.96
N ALA A 1228 -29.31 -10.24 -12.29
CA ALA A 1228 -28.16 -9.64 -11.59
C ALA A 1228 -27.98 -8.14 -11.82
N TRP A 1229 -28.52 -7.57 -12.91
CA TRP A 1229 -28.31 -6.17 -13.31
C TRP A 1229 -29.54 -5.46 -13.89
N ILE A 1230 -30.57 -6.17 -14.37
CA ILE A 1230 -31.80 -5.53 -14.87
C ILE A 1230 -32.61 -4.95 -13.72
N GLY A 1231 -33.00 -3.67 -13.83
CA GLY A 1231 -33.92 -3.00 -12.89
C GLY A 1231 -33.47 -2.87 -11.44
N ILE A 1232 -32.23 -3.28 -11.10
CA ILE A 1232 -31.75 -3.43 -9.72
C ILE A 1232 -31.65 -2.11 -8.94
N ASP A 1233 -31.82 -0.94 -9.57
CA ASP A 1233 -31.80 0.36 -8.89
C ASP A 1233 -33.20 0.78 -8.36
N SER A 1234 -34.23 -0.05 -8.59
CA SER A 1234 -35.63 0.15 -8.16
C SER A 1234 -36.05 -0.73 -6.99
N ASP A 1235 -37.24 -0.48 -6.43
CA ASP A 1235 -37.78 -1.20 -5.26
C ASP A 1235 -38.77 -2.31 -5.64
N VAL A 1236 -38.80 -2.69 -6.93
CA VAL A 1236 -39.70 -3.67 -7.50
C VAL A 1236 -38.91 -4.72 -8.27
N LYS A 1237 -39.40 -5.96 -8.30
CA LYS A 1237 -38.80 -7.00 -9.15
C LYS A 1237 -38.99 -6.59 -10.62
N PRO A 1238 -37.94 -6.62 -11.47
CA PRO A 1238 -38.09 -6.35 -12.90
C PRO A 1238 -38.97 -7.44 -13.54
N ALA A 1239 -39.70 -7.06 -14.59
CA ALA A 1239 -40.69 -7.92 -15.25
C ALA A 1239 -40.26 -8.20 -16.70
N LYS A 1240 -40.35 -9.46 -17.13
CA LYS A 1240 -39.75 -9.94 -18.40
C LYS A 1240 -40.43 -9.40 -19.66
N ASP A 1241 -41.62 -8.85 -19.50
CA ASP A 1241 -42.41 -8.16 -20.51
C ASP A 1241 -42.03 -6.67 -20.67
N LYS A 1242 -41.08 -6.15 -19.87
CA LYS A 1242 -40.81 -4.70 -19.74
C LYS A 1242 -39.35 -4.28 -19.92
N PHE A 1243 -38.40 -5.22 -20.08
CA PHE A 1243 -36.97 -4.96 -20.20
C PHE A 1243 -36.33 -5.91 -21.21
#